data_AF-A0AAW0ELZ7-F1
#
_entry.id   AF-A0AAW0ELZ7-F1
#
_cell.length_a   1.000
_cell.length_b   1.000
_cell.length_c   1.000
_cell.angle_alpha   90.00
_cell.angle_beta   90.00
_cell.angle_gamma   90.00
#
_symmetry.space_group_name_H-M   'P 1'
#
loop_
_entity.id
_entity.type
_entity.pdbx_description
1 polymer ?
#
loop_
_entity_poly.entity_id
_entity_poly.type
_entity_poly.pdbx_seq_one_letter_code
_entity_poly.pdbx_strand_id
1 'polypeptide(L)'
;MLSSRRFISAATAGRAYTRLQARSFAMCRTPGLGGSRGVCAFATTTQRRGAATDSHTGASVVIVDPEAAARERDRIARELLTTNFPELHVNQRSVLVFRDVVHTVPYTLTIAVDSSDARQDANTVVKAILQECFALVDTHLNSFNPDSEVSLVNRLPVGEKHTMSEHLCKVIKCCEEVYNVSGSCFDPAAAPLASKLRDAARRPDSVEADFVITAEAAEHFTLTSSFAIDVKEGTIARKHPDAALDLGGVNKGYTVDCVVERLNAAKFADVLFEWGGDCRASGVNVQRQPWAVGVVRPPTVDEVVAAAKSGQSVTMNAHSLGEQTEASAPAALLRVMSLSNEALCTSGDYENVLFASAIDCAVSSTYDWRRRGLIKPCQDSLAQVSVKCYSCLYADALATASFVKRDPVRVRYMLEYYRRDFNRVTDYTAYTRDGERLAHMYEIARESPARRMERIAGSLPARIVVIGGGLAGCAAAIEAASCGATVVLLEKEAKLGGNSAKATSGINGWGTRTQAVNHVLDNCKLFERDTFLSGKGGQCDPGLVRTLSVKSADAISWLESFGIPLTVLYQLGGACRKRCHRAPDQKDGTPVPIGYTIMRHLEDHIRTKLQGRVTILNETAVVGLMHDVNSMPDGSREIRVRGVRYKSISDASETVMDLPADAVVLATGGFSNDQTSNSLLREYAPNLYGTPTTNGTFATGDGVKMARKLGATLVDMDKVQLHPTGLIDPKDPANKTKYLGPEALRGSGGVLLNKNGERFVNELDLRSVVSQAINAQDNVYPNSGGSKFAYCVLSEEAAKLFGKNSLTYYWKAQGLFTRVDDVAALAELIGCPVHTLQNTLETYEHLSTEKKACVLTGKLVFPSVVGTQGPYYVAYVTPSIHYTMGGCSISAAAELLMEDHSVTVFDDMRPILGLFGAGEVTGGVHGRNRLGGNSLLECVVFGKIAGDRAATILQKEKHALSTDKWVPVVVRESRAGDQFGVGSHVLRFNLPGATQTSGLSVGEFIGIRGDWDGQQLIGYYSPINMPDDKGRISILARGDKGSLQEWISSMRPGDSVEMKACGGLRIELKPHLKQMVYRKTVIRKFALIAGGSGVAPMLQIIKAALNRPYVDNIETIRLVYAAEDEHELTYRSLLKQYRADNPDKFDCGFVLNNPPEGWTEGVGYVDRPSLQRLLPPPSKDLLVAICGPPVMQRSVVADLLALGYSAKLVRTVDEDRAL
;
A
#
# COMPACT_ATOMS: atom_id res chain seq x y z
N MET A 1 -26.60 62.24 4.51
CA MET A 1 -26.60 63.41 5.43
C MET A 1 -25.51 63.19 6.48
N LEU A 2 -25.04 64.28 7.12
CA LEU A 2 -24.44 64.42 8.47
C LEU A 2 -23.80 63.20 9.19
N SER A 3 -22.68 63.28 9.93
CA SER A 3 -21.56 64.26 10.05
C SER A 3 -20.56 63.80 11.14
N SER A 4 -19.25 63.99 10.95
CA SER A 4 -18.19 64.45 11.91
C SER A 4 -18.28 64.17 13.44
N ARG A 5 -17.22 64.01 14.27
CA ARG A 5 -15.83 64.56 14.27
C ARG A 5 -15.04 64.09 15.54
N ARG A 6 -13.75 64.49 15.69
CA ARG A 6 -12.83 64.37 16.87
C ARG A 6 -12.23 62.96 17.11
N PHE A 7 -10.92 62.63 16.99
CA PHE A 7 -9.62 63.33 16.76
C PHE A 7 -8.81 63.76 18.03
N ILE A 8 -7.46 63.65 17.96
CA ILE A 8 -6.37 64.12 18.90
C ILE A 8 -6.06 63.12 20.07
N SER A 9 -4.81 62.77 20.45
CA SER A 9 -3.42 62.80 19.88
C SER A 9 -2.55 61.77 20.68
N ALA A 10 -1.50 61.09 20.20
CA ALA A 10 -0.12 61.53 19.86
C ALA A 10 0.56 62.47 20.89
N ALA A 11 1.88 62.40 21.20
CA ALA A 11 2.96 61.40 21.03
C ALA A 11 4.25 61.86 21.79
N THR A 12 5.37 61.13 21.68
CA THR A 12 6.76 61.42 22.18
C THR A 12 7.10 61.07 23.65
N ALA A 13 8.34 60.69 24.03
CA ALA A 13 9.45 60.04 23.29
C ALA A 13 10.58 59.57 24.25
N GLY A 14 11.31 58.51 23.87
CA GLY A 14 12.78 58.51 23.92
C GLY A 14 13.56 57.82 25.06
N ARG A 15 14.53 57.01 24.62
CA ARG A 15 15.81 56.63 25.26
C ARG A 15 15.83 55.60 26.40
N ALA A 16 16.92 54.82 26.39
CA ALA A 16 17.17 53.61 27.16
C ALA A 16 18.41 53.73 28.08
N TYR A 17 18.75 52.60 28.72
CA TYR A 17 20.06 52.14 29.24
C TYR A 17 20.29 51.98 30.75
N THR A 18 20.91 50.83 31.05
CA THR A 18 21.74 50.43 32.23
C THR A 18 21.09 50.12 33.60
N ARG A 19 21.16 48.81 33.99
CA ARG A 19 21.85 48.23 35.18
C ARG A 19 21.91 49.09 36.47
N LEU A 20 21.65 48.59 37.69
CA LEU A 20 22.30 47.43 38.34
C LEU A 20 21.63 46.99 39.69
N GLN A 21 21.76 45.71 40.06
CA GLN A 21 21.82 45.10 41.42
C GLN A 21 20.82 45.40 42.59
N ALA A 22 20.13 44.32 43.02
CA ALA A 22 20.28 43.63 44.33
C ALA A 22 19.31 43.82 45.53
N ARG A 23 18.97 42.65 46.13
CA ARG A 23 18.78 42.30 47.57
C ARG A 23 17.48 42.62 48.35
N SER A 24 16.55 41.64 48.30
CA SER A 24 16.28 40.64 49.38
C SER A 24 15.37 40.89 50.61
N PHE A 25 14.69 39.79 50.99
CA PHE A 25 14.34 39.27 52.34
C PHE A 25 12.94 39.45 53.01
N ALA A 26 12.33 38.28 53.31
CA ALA A 26 11.79 37.83 54.63
C ALA A 26 10.27 37.88 54.99
N MET A 27 9.70 36.66 55.20
CA MET A 27 8.79 36.22 56.31
C MET A 27 7.39 36.90 56.47
N CYS A 28 6.33 36.34 57.13
CA CYS A 28 6.15 35.17 58.02
C CYS A 28 4.66 34.70 58.18
N ARG A 29 4.44 33.38 58.38
CA ARG A 29 3.48 32.69 59.32
C ARG A 29 1.95 33.06 59.43
N THR A 30 1.07 32.11 59.03
CA THR A 30 0.07 31.27 59.81
C THR A 30 -0.76 31.82 61.01
N PRO A 31 -1.86 31.17 61.52
CA PRO A 31 -2.71 30.03 61.04
C PRO A 31 -4.26 30.19 61.23
N GLY A 32 -5.06 29.12 61.04
CA GLY A 32 -6.46 28.94 61.50
C GLY A 32 -6.86 27.44 61.64
N LEU A 33 -7.84 27.05 62.49
CA LEU A 33 -8.06 25.64 62.94
C LEU A 33 -9.53 25.23 63.27
N GLY A 34 -9.81 23.91 63.20
CA GLY A 34 -11.04 23.21 63.66
C GLY A 34 -11.86 22.55 62.52
N GLY A 35 -12.48 21.35 62.61
CA GLY A 35 -12.57 20.30 63.65
C GLY A 35 -14.00 20.14 64.24
N SER A 36 -14.57 18.97 64.58
CA SER A 36 -14.24 17.51 64.44
C SER A 36 -15.50 16.69 64.92
N ARG A 37 -15.66 15.34 65.01
CA ARG A 37 -14.85 14.09 64.83
C ARG A 37 -15.78 12.84 64.91
N GLY A 38 -15.42 11.68 64.31
CA GLY A 38 -15.90 10.34 64.77
C GLY A 38 -16.17 9.27 63.68
N VAL A 39 -15.96 7.95 63.90
CA VAL A 39 -15.16 7.22 64.92
C VAL A 39 -14.86 5.76 64.48
N CYS A 40 -13.83 5.10 65.06
CA CYS A 40 -13.29 3.73 64.81
C CYS A 40 -12.64 3.50 63.41
N ALA A 41 -11.39 3.03 63.23
CA ALA A 41 -10.48 2.06 63.90
C ALA A 41 -10.84 0.58 63.62
N PHE A 42 -9.93 -0.34 63.26
CA PHE A 42 -8.46 -0.49 63.44
C PHE A 42 -7.72 -0.78 62.10
N ALA A 43 -6.38 -0.92 61.99
CA ALA A 43 -5.22 -0.23 62.60
C ALA A 43 -3.91 -0.76 61.96
N THR A 44 -3.03 0.11 61.44
CA THR A 44 -1.69 -0.28 60.92
C THR A 44 -0.61 0.76 61.21
N THR A 45 0.25 0.46 62.18
CA THR A 45 1.64 0.96 62.27
C THR A 45 2.53 0.03 61.42
N THR A 46 3.69 0.42 60.87
CA THR A 46 4.68 1.37 61.39
C THR A 46 5.50 2.05 60.26
N GLN A 47 5.91 3.30 60.50
CA GLN A 47 7.06 4.04 59.89
C GLN A 47 7.30 3.99 58.36
N ARG A 48 7.08 5.15 57.73
CA ARG A 48 7.75 5.56 56.49
C ARG A 48 9.26 5.73 56.71
N ARG A 49 10.10 5.28 55.78
CA ARG A 49 11.23 6.10 55.29
C ARG A 49 10.76 6.82 54.03
N GLY A 50 11.19 8.06 53.84
CA GLY A 50 10.74 8.88 52.71
C GLY A 50 11.54 8.60 51.44
N ALA A 51 10.82 8.46 50.33
CA ALA A 51 11.30 8.75 48.98
C ALA A 51 10.31 9.76 48.37
N ALA A 52 10.80 10.78 47.67
CA ALA A 52 9.95 11.63 46.85
C ALA A 52 9.54 10.85 45.59
N THR A 53 8.29 11.02 45.15
CA THR A 53 7.76 10.35 43.95
C THR A 53 8.01 11.22 42.72
N ASP A 54 9.28 11.35 42.34
CA ASP A 54 9.70 12.16 41.19
C ASP A 54 9.46 11.40 39.86
N SER A 55 8.21 11.42 39.40
CA SER A 55 7.79 10.80 38.13
C SER A 55 8.10 11.73 36.95
N HIS A 56 9.12 11.38 36.15
CA HIS A 56 9.58 12.19 35.01
C HIS A 56 9.91 11.34 33.76
N THR A 57 9.06 11.38 32.75
CA THR A 57 9.34 10.78 31.42
C THR A 57 10.05 11.74 30.47
N GLY A 58 11.05 11.22 29.74
CA GLY A 58 11.64 11.89 28.57
C GLY A 58 10.77 11.76 27.30
N ALA A 59 9.44 11.86 27.43
CA ALA A 59 8.50 11.56 26.34
C ALA A 59 8.72 12.50 25.14
N SER A 60 9.24 11.94 24.06
CA SER A 60 9.65 12.62 22.83
C SER A 60 8.50 12.80 21.81
N VAL A 61 7.26 12.59 22.27
CA VAL A 61 6.05 12.39 21.46
C VAL A 61 4.87 13.08 22.16
N VAL A 62 4.14 13.96 21.46
CA VAL A 62 3.09 14.83 22.05
C VAL A 62 1.85 14.84 21.16
N ILE A 63 0.65 14.69 21.75
CA ILE A 63 -0.63 14.77 21.02
C ILE A 63 -0.90 16.21 20.59
N VAL A 64 -1.28 16.45 19.32
CA VAL A 64 -1.52 17.80 18.78
C VAL A 64 -2.86 17.93 18.05
N ASP A 65 -3.47 19.12 18.09
CA ASP A 65 -4.54 19.48 17.13
C ASP A 65 -3.93 19.56 15.72
N PRO A 66 -4.42 18.76 14.74
CA PRO A 66 -3.92 18.79 13.37
C PRO A 66 -3.97 20.19 12.74
N GLU A 67 -5.00 20.97 13.05
CA GLU A 67 -5.12 22.33 12.53
C GLU A 67 -4.17 23.29 13.26
N ALA A 68 -4.15 23.36 14.59
CA ALA A 68 -3.25 24.25 15.33
C ALA A 68 -1.77 23.99 15.00
N ALA A 69 -1.36 22.73 14.84
CA ALA A 69 -0.01 22.40 14.42
C ALA A 69 0.27 22.67 12.92
N ALA A 70 -0.76 22.97 12.12
CA ALA A 70 -0.61 23.64 10.83
C ALA A 70 -0.59 25.18 10.98
N ARG A 71 -1.41 25.76 11.87
CA ARG A 71 -1.40 27.20 12.20
C ARG A 71 0.00 27.67 12.63
N GLU A 72 0.67 26.89 13.48
CA GLU A 72 2.00 27.22 14.03
C GLU A 72 3.12 27.09 12.99
N ARG A 73 3.05 26.11 12.07
CA ARG A 73 4.00 25.97 10.95
C ARG A 73 3.84 27.07 9.89
N ASP A 74 2.61 27.49 9.63
CA ASP A 74 2.26 28.46 8.59
C ASP A 74 2.31 29.94 9.06
N ARG A 75 3.02 30.27 10.15
CA ARG A 75 3.02 31.66 10.69
C ARG A 75 3.56 32.73 9.72
N ILE A 76 4.21 32.31 8.63
CA ILE A 76 4.69 33.17 7.52
C ILE A 76 3.74 33.13 6.31
N ALA A 77 2.95 32.07 6.12
CA ALA A 77 2.02 31.93 4.99
C ALA A 77 0.65 32.61 5.21
N ARG A 78 0.31 32.95 6.45
CA ARG A 78 -1.06 33.33 6.85
C ARG A 78 -1.45 34.80 6.72
N GLU A 79 -0.53 35.69 6.32
CA GLU A 79 -0.87 37.08 5.99
C GLU A 79 -1.65 37.22 4.66
N LEU A 80 -1.77 36.14 3.86
CA LEU A 80 -2.36 36.17 2.51
C LEU A 80 -3.71 35.46 2.32
N LEU A 81 -4.23 34.74 3.33
CA LEU A 81 -5.41 33.86 3.16
C LEU A 81 -6.44 33.99 4.29
N THR A 82 -7.09 35.16 4.40
CA THR A 82 -8.27 35.36 5.25
C THR A 82 -9.51 35.74 4.45
N THR A 83 -10.28 34.76 3.98
CA THR A 83 -11.74 34.94 3.75
C THR A 83 -12.50 33.60 3.67
N ASN A 84 -13.51 33.47 4.54
CA ASN A 84 -14.76 32.71 4.40
C ASN A 84 -14.71 31.28 3.81
N PHE A 85 -14.67 30.29 4.70
CA PHE A 85 -15.42 29.03 4.52
C PHE A 85 -16.67 29.06 5.41
N PRO A 86 -17.83 28.51 4.97
CA PRO A 86 -19.04 28.47 5.78
C PRO A 86 -18.93 27.43 6.91
N GLU A 87 -19.49 27.74 8.08
CA GLU A 87 -19.49 26.83 9.23
C GLU A 87 -20.36 25.60 8.97
N LEU A 88 -19.73 24.42 8.95
CA LEU A 88 -20.44 23.14 9.03
C LEU A 88 -20.82 22.88 10.48
N HIS A 89 -22.11 22.86 10.79
CA HIS A 89 -22.61 22.43 12.11
C HIS A 89 -22.32 20.94 12.32
N VAL A 90 -21.23 20.63 13.02
CA VAL A 90 -20.85 19.27 13.41
C VAL A 90 -21.61 18.86 14.68
N ASN A 91 -22.26 17.69 14.66
CA ASN A 91 -22.83 17.09 15.86
C ASN A 91 -21.75 16.91 16.94
N GLN A 92 -22.00 17.40 18.15
CA GLN A 92 -20.99 17.47 19.22
C GLN A 92 -20.54 16.09 19.71
N ARG A 93 -19.43 15.59 19.14
CA ARG A 93 -18.66 14.49 19.75
C ARG A 93 -18.05 14.96 21.06
N SER A 94 -18.03 14.06 22.05
CA SER A 94 -17.33 14.24 23.31
C SER A 94 -15.99 13.52 23.31
N VAL A 95 -15.07 13.97 24.17
CA VAL A 95 -13.80 13.29 24.45
C VAL A 95 -13.81 12.75 25.88
N LEU A 96 -13.20 11.57 26.07
CA LEU A 96 -12.78 11.02 27.35
C LEU A 96 -11.25 11.02 27.41
N VAL A 97 -10.68 11.39 28.55
CA VAL A 97 -9.22 11.39 28.78
C VAL A 97 -8.93 10.68 30.10
N PHE A 98 -7.98 9.75 30.09
CA PHE A 98 -7.47 9.06 31.28
C PHE A 98 -5.96 9.25 31.36
N ARG A 99 -5.45 9.53 32.57
CA ARG A 99 -4.03 9.72 32.88
C ARG A 99 -3.75 9.12 34.25
N ASP A 100 -2.67 8.34 34.35
CA ASP A 100 -2.14 7.79 35.60
C ASP A 100 -0.67 7.38 35.39
N VAL A 101 0.02 6.92 36.44
CA VAL A 101 1.42 6.46 36.40
C VAL A 101 1.49 4.97 36.71
N VAL A 102 2.04 4.17 35.79
CA VAL A 102 2.16 2.70 35.93
C VAL A 102 3.59 2.26 35.60
N HIS A 103 4.17 1.39 36.43
CA HIS A 103 5.59 1.01 36.38
C HIS A 103 6.55 2.22 36.28
N THR A 104 6.28 3.27 37.06
CA THR A 104 6.93 4.60 37.07
C THR A 104 6.77 5.47 35.80
N VAL A 105 6.05 4.99 34.79
CA VAL A 105 5.84 5.67 33.50
C VAL A 105 4.39 6.19 33.39
N PRO A 106 4.14 7.52 33.26
CA PRO A 106 2.81 8.06 32.96
C PRO A 106 2.28 7.62 31.59
N TYR A 107 0.97 7.42 31.50
CA TYR A 107 0.25 7.22 30.23
C TYR A 107 -0.78 8.33 29.98
N THR A 108 -1.13 8.53 28.70
CA THR A 108 -2.31 9.31 28.29
C THR A 108 -3.18 8.48 27.34
N LEU A 109 -4.44 8.25 27.74
CA LEU A 109 -5.46 7.64 26.89
C LEU A 109 -6.52 8.68 26.51
N THR A 110 -6.79 8.82 25.21
CA THR A 110 -7.82 9.71 24.65
C THR A 110 -8.81 8.90 23.82
N ILE A 111 -10.11 9.11 24.01
CA ILE A 111 -11.17 8.41 23.27
C ILE A 111 -12.21 9.43 22.78
N ALA A 112 -12.62 9.36 21.52
CA ALA A 112 -13.72 10.18 20.97
C ALA A 112 -15.03 9.36 20.93
N VAL A 113 -16.15 9.97 21.34
CA VAL A 113 -17.47 9.32 21.42
C VAL A 113 -18.60 10.22 20.89
N ASP A 114 -19.59 9.63 20.23
CA ASP A 114 -20.70 10.35 19.56
C ASP A 114 -21.87 10.76 20.48
N SER A 115 -21.79 10.61 21.81
CA SER A 115 -22.81 11.11 22.75
C SER A 115 -22.30 11.32 24.18
N SER A 116 -23.06 12.09 24.98
CA SER A 116 -22.82 12.33 26.41
C SER A 116 -23.14 11.13 27.30
N ASP A 117 -24.15 10.34 26.93
CA ASP A 117 -24.84 9.45 27.88
C ASP A 117 -24.09 8.11 28.04
N ALA A 118 -23.20 7.78 27.10
CA ALA A 118 -22.29 6.66 27.18
C ALA A 118 -21.21 6.78 28.29
N ARG A 119 -21.13 7.92 29.00
CA ARG A 119 -20.01 8.26 29.89
C ARG A 119 -19.88 7.40 31.15
N GLN A 120 -20.97 6.93 31.75
CA GLN A 120 -20.87 6.22 33.04
C GLN A 120 -20.30 4.80 32.89
N ASP A 121 -20.87 3.98 32.00
CA ASP A 121 -20.36 2.62 31.77
C ASP A 121 -18.97 2.61 31.13
N ALA A 122 -18.69 3.55 30.21
CA ALA A 122 -17.41 3.64 29.53
C ALA A 122 -16.22 3.84 30.49
N ASN A 123 -16.38 4.68 31.52
CA ASN A 123 -15.32 4.90 32.52
C ASN A 123 -14.95 3.61 33.27
N THR A 124 -15.91 2.75 33.57
CA THR A 124 -15.69 1.48 34.27
C THR A 124 -15.01 0.47 33.34
N VAL A 125 -15.50 0.32 32.11
CA VAL A 125 -14.95 -0.62 31.12
C VAL A 125 -13.52 -0.24 30.72
N VAL A 126 -13.24 1.04 30.47
CA VAL A 126 -11.90 1.51 30.09
C VAL A 126 -10.89 1.29 31.23
N LYS A 127 -11.27 1.59 32.48
CA LYS A 127 -10.40 1.34 33.64
C LYS A 127 -10.12 -0.15 33.85
N ALA A 128 -11.13 -1.01 33.69
CA ALA A 128 -10.95 -2.46 33.79
C ALA A 128 -9.98 -2.97 32.70
N ILE A 129 -10.11 -2.51 31.46
CA ILE A 129 -9.21 -2.89 30.35
C ILE A 129 -7.77 -2.44 30.61
N LEU A 130 -7.57 -1.20 31.08
CA LEU A 130 -6.24 -0.68 31.44
C LEU A 130 -5.62 -1.54 32.56
N GLN A 131 -6.36 -1.79 33.64
CA GLN A 131 -5.90 -2.63 34.75
C GLN A 131 -5.56 -4.05 34.30
N GLU A 132 -6.39 -4.66 33.46
CA GLU A 132 -6.16 -6.01 32.93
C GLU A 132 -4.95 -6.07 31.99
N CYS A 133 -4.71 -5.02 31.19
CA CYS A 133 -3.52 -4.93 30.32
C CYS A 133 -2.23 -4.79 31.13
N PHE A 134 -2.19 -3.87 32.10
CA PHE A 134 -1.01 -3.68 32.94
C PHE A 134 -0.74 -4.90 33.84
N ALA A 135 -1.77 -5.53 34.41
CA ALA A 135 -1.59 -6.75 35.21
C ALA A 135 -1.05 -7.93 34.38
N LEU A 136 -1.53 -8.11 33.14
CA LEU A 136 -1.02 -9.11 32.19
C LEU A 136 0.46 -8.87 31.87
N VAL A 137 0.83 -7.62 31.59
CA VAL A 137 2.21 -7.23 31.28
C VAL A 137 3.13 -7.41 32.49
N ASP A 138 2.66 -7.07 33.68
CA ASP A 138 3.37 -7.31 34.94
C ASP A 138 3.59 -8.80 35.20
N THR A 139 2.59 -9.64 34.91
CA THR A 139 2.62 -11.10 35.08
C THR A 139 3.54 -11.80 34.08
N HIS A 140 3.68 -11.31 32.85
CA HIS A 140 4.39 -12.02 31.78
C HIS A 140 5.73 -11.40 31.37
N LEU A 141 5.82 -10.07 31.33
CA LEU A 141 6.86 -9.35 30.57
C LEU A 141 7.66 -8.34 31.41
N ASN A 142 7.24 -8.05 32.65
CA ASN A 142 7.97 -7.15 33.55
C ASN A 142 9.14 -7.87 34.25
N SER A 143 10.37 -7.61 33.80
CA SER A 143 11.61 -8.11 34.42
C SER A 143 11.92 -7.54 35.81
N PHE A 144 11.19 -6.52 36.27
CA PHE A 144 11.28 -5.99 37.65
C PHE A 144 10.30 -6.66 38.62
N ASN A 145 9.23 -7.32 38.14
CA ASN A 145 8.41 -8.18 38.98
C ASN A 145 9.14 -9.53 39.13
N PRO A 146 9.50 -9.98 40.34
CA PRO A 146 10.20 -11.25 40.53
C PRO A 146 9.35 -12.47 40.13
N ASP A 147 8.03 -12.39 40.24
CA ASP A 147 7.10 -13.51 40.01
C ASP A 147 6.63 -13.59 38.54
N SER A 148 7.11 -12.69 37.66
CA SER A 148 6.73 -12.68 36.25
C SER A 148 7.33 -13.83 35.45
N GLU A 149 6.70 -14.17 34.32
CA GLU A 149 7.17 -15.25 33.43
C GLU A 149 8.59 -15.00 32.88
N VAL A 150 8.91 -13.77 32.46
CA VAL A 150 10.28 -13.43 32.02
C VAL A 150 11.28 -13.56 33.19
N SER A 151 10.89 -13.19 34.41
CA SER A 151 11.73 -13.34 35.61
C SER A 151 11.89 -14.81 36.02
N LEU A 152 10.90 -15.66 35.79
CA LEU A 152 11.00 -17.11 35.91
C LEU A 152 11.98 -17.68 34.88
N VAL A 153 11.83 -17.33 33.60
CA VAL A 153 12.72 -17.75 32.50
C VAL A 153 14.17 -17.35 32.79
N ASN A 154 14.40 -16.18 33.39
CA ASN A 154 15.73 -15.71 33.79
C ASN A 154 16.36 -16.48 34.97
N ARG A 155 15.58 -17.31 35.68
CA ARG A 155 16.03 -18.11 36.83
C ARG A 155 15.98 -19.63 36.60
N LEU A 156 15.55 -20.10 35.43
CA LEU A 156 15.55 -21.53 35.09
C LEU A 156 16.94 -22.17 35.29
N PRO A 157 17.00 -23.47 35.62
CA PRO A 157 18.19 -24.28 35.44
C PRO A 157 18.66 -24.30 33.98
N VAL A 158 19.96 -24.46 33.76
CA VAL A 158 20.54 -24.50 32.42
C VAL A 158 20.09 -25.77 31.69
N GLY A 159 19.60 -25.61 30.46
CA GLY A 159 19.04 -26.68 29.64
C GLY A 159 17.56 -27.01 29.91
N GLU A 160 16.96 -26.49 30.97
CA GLU A 160 15.54 -26.72 31.27
C GLU A 160 14.63 -25.91 30.31
N LYS A 161 13.62 -26.58 29.74
CA LYS A 161 12.67 -25.97 28.80
C LYS A 161 11.42 -25.46 29.52
N HIS A 162 11.20 -24.15 29.43
CA HIS A 162 9.92 -23.53 29.73
C HIS A 162 9.04 -23.45 28.48
N THR A 163 7.72 -23.54 28.67
CA THR A 163 6.72 -23.34 27.60
C THR A 163 6.15 -21.93 27.71
N MET A 164 6.49 -21.08 26.74
CA MET A 164 6.14 -19.66 26.74
C MET A 164 4.62 -19.46 26.62
N SER A 165 4.08 -18.49 27.36
CA SER A 165 2.74 -17.96 27.14
C SER A 165 2.59 -17.38 25.73
N GLU A 166 1.35 -17.19 25.27
CA GLU A 166 1.08 -16.52 24.00
C GLU A 166 1.67 -15.10 23.97
N HIS A 167 1.77 -14.42 25.11
CA HIS A 167 2.34 -13.08 25.25
C HIS A 167 3.87 -13.11 25.10
N LEU A 168 4.56 -13.93 25.88
CA LEU A 168 6.02 -14.05 25.80
C LEU A 168 6.46 -14.59 24.43
N CYS A 169 5.75 -15.58 23.87
CA CYS A 169 6.04 -16.12 22.53
C CYS A 169 5.87 -15.06 21.42
N LYS A 170 4.84 -14.20 21.48
CA LYS A 170 4.69 -13.06 20.54
C LYS A 170 5.84 -12.07 20.64
N VAL A 171 6.26 -11.72 21.86
CA VAL A 171 7.37 -10.78 22.09
C VAL A 171 8.70 -11.37 21.63
N ILE A 172 9.05 -12.60 22.05
CA ILE A 172 10.28 -13.29 21.66
C ILE A 172 10.39 -13.46 20.15
N LYS A 173 9.29 -13.76 19.45
CA LYS A 173 9.25 -13.79 17.99
C LYS A 173 9.55 -12.44 17.34
N CYS A 174 9.11 -11.33 17.93
CA CYS A 174 9.50 -9.99 17.50
C CYS A 174 11.01 -9.77 17.74
N CYS A 175 11.50 -10.13 18.93
CA CYS A 175 12.92 -10.01 19.29
C CYS A 175 13.83 -10.77 18.33
N GLU A 176 13.56 -12.05 18.03
CA GLU A 176 14.37 -12.82 17.09
C GLU A 176 14.39 -12.21 15.68
N GLU A 177 13.25 -11.74 15.17
CA GLU A 177 13.19 -11.18 13.83
C GLU A 177 13.94 -9.84 13.73
N VAL A 178 13.80 -8.96 14.74
CA VAL A 178 14.51 -7.68 14.79
C VAL A 178 16.00 -7.89 15.09
N TYR A 179 16.37 -8.84 15.94
CA TYR A 179 17.77 -9.26 16.18
C TYR A 179 18.47 -9.66 14.87
N ASN A 180 17.89 -10.64 14.16
CA ASN A 180 18.49 -11.17 12.94
C ASN A 180 18.59 -10.11 11.82
N VAL A 181 17.53 -9.33 11.59
CA VAL A 181 17.50 -8.34 10.50
C VAL A 181 18.28 -7.07 10.83
N SER A 182 18.41 -6.69 12.10
CA SER A 182 19.21 -5.53 12.49
C SER A 182 20.72 -5.79 12.42
N GLY A 183 21.13 -7.06 12.52
CA GLY A 183 22.53 -7.46 12.70
C GLY A 183 22.94 -7.32 14.17
N SER A 184 22.16 -7.94 15.08
CA SER A 184 22.37 -7.91 16.54
C SER A 184 22.29 -6.53 17.20
N CYS A 185 21.81 -5.49 16.50
CA CYS A 185 21.57 -4.16 17.09
C CYS A 185 20.36 -4.10 18.03
N PHE A 186 19.61 -5.20 18.16
CA PHE A 186 18.54 -5.36 19.13
C PHE A 186 18.63 -6.76 19.73
N ASP A 187 19.08 -6.87 20.97
CA ASP A 187 19.28 -8.16 21.64
C ASP A 187 18.76 -8.10 23.09
N PRO A 188 17.69 -8.83 23.43
CA PRO A 188 17.15 -8.85 24.79
C PRO A 188 18.06 -9.61 25.77
N ALA A 189 19.03 -10.41 25.32
CA ALA A 189 19.96 -11.14 26.20
C ALA A 189 21.10 -10.26 26.75
N ALA A 190 21.25 -9.02 26.29
CA ALA A 190 22.30 -8.09 26.71
C ALA A 190 22.14 -7.56 28.16
N ALA A 191 21.05 -7.92 28.86
CA ALA A 191 20.71 -7.43 30.19
C ALA A 191 21.84 -7.53 31.24
N PRO A 192 22.58 -8.67 31.36
CA PRO A 192 23.64 -8.81 32.36
C PRO A 192 24.84 -7.91 32.08
N LEU A 193 25.13 -7.64 30.80
CA LEU A 193 26.18 -6.72 30.37
C LEU A 193 25.80 -5.28 30.67
N ALA A 194 24.57 -4.89 30.28
CA ALA A 194 24.05 -3.57 30.55
C ALA A 194 24.03 -3.27 32.06
N SER A 195 23.68 -4.24 32.92
CA SER A 195 23.77 -4.02 34.38
C SER A 195 25.20 -3.79 34.86
N LYS A 196 26.14 -4.69 34.52
CA LYS A 196 27.56 -4.55 34.92
C LYS A 196 28.12 -3.17 34.52
N LEU A 197 27.77 -2.69 33.33
CA LEU A 197 28.18 -1.37 32.83
C LEU A 197 27.49 -0.19 33.55
N ARG A 198 26.19 -0.29 33.87
CA ARG A 198 25.46 0.72 34.65
C ARG A 198 25.97 0.81 36.10
N ASP A 199 26.35 -0.32 36.69
CA ASP A 199 26.88 -0.41 38.04
C ASP A 199 28.37 -0.02 38.11
N ALA A 200 29.10 -0.10 36.99
CA ALA A 200 30.35 0.63 36.81
C ALA A 200 30.12 2.15 36.73
N ALA A 201 29.19 2.62 35.88
CA ALA A 201 28.95 4.05 35.68
C ALA A 201 28.52 4.80 36.95
N ARG A 202 27.98 4.09 37.95
CA ARG A 202 27.60 4.64 39.26
C ARG A 202 28.75 4.73 40.28
N ARG A 203 29.93 4.18 40.01
CA ARG A 203 31.07 4.16 40.94
C ARG A 203 32.03 5.33 40.68
N PRO A 204 32.35 6.16 41.71
CA PRO A 204 33.25 7.32 41.54
C PRO A 204 34.67 6.99 41.08
N ASP A 205 35.12 5.75 41.29
CA ASP A 205 36.51 5.33 41.05
C ASP A 205 36.69 4.50 39.75
N SER A 206 35.63 4.31 38.95
CA SER A 206 35.68 3.46 37.74
C SER A 206 36.33 4.15 36.55
N VAL A 207 37.29 3.48 35.91
CA VAL A 207 38.03 3.99 34.75
C VAL A 207 37.22 3.83 33.46
N GLU A 208 37.58 4.56 32.38
CA GLU A 208 36.85 4.44 31.09
C GLU A 208 36.82 3.00 30.53
N ALA A 209 37.84 2.19 30.82
CA ALA A 209 37.87 0.78 30.46
C ALA A 209 36.77 -0.06 31.15
N ASP A 210 36.25 0.36 32.31
CA ASP A 210 35.13 -0.33 32.99
C ASP A 210 33.79 -0.14 32.25
N PHE A 211 33.73 0.81 31.30
CA PHE A 211 32.54 1.07 30.48
C PHE A 211 32.57 0.35 29.13
N VAL A 212 33.53 -0.56 28.92
CA VAL A 212 33.69 -1.37 27.71
C VAL A 212 33.99 -2.84 28.08
N ILE A 213 33.32 -3.80 27.42
CA ILE A 213 33.56 -5.24 27.64
C ILE A 213 34.39 -5.89 26.51
N THR A 214 34.95 -7.08 26.78
CA THR A 214 35.69 -7.86 25.77
C THR A 214 34.78 -8.42 24.68
N ALA A 215 35.38 -8.84 23.56
CA ALA A 215 34.67 -9.51 22.47
C ALA A 215 33.97 -10.79 22.96
N GLU A 216 34.70 -11.65 23.67
CA GLU A 216 34.20 -12.93 24.16
C GLU A 216 33.03 -12.75 25.14
N ALA A 217 33.11 -11.71 26.00
CA ALA A 217 32.02 -11.36 26.89
C ALA A 217 30.78 -10.86 26.11
N ALA A 218 30.96 -10.03 25.08
CA ALA A 218 29.85 -9.57 24.25
C ALA A 218 29.14 -10.72 23.51
N GLU A 219 29.91 -11.65 22.93
CA GLU A 219 29.40 -12.78 22.15
C GLU A 219 28.68 -13.83 23.01
N HIS A 220 29.08 -13.99 24.28
CA HIS A 220 28.45 -14.88 25.25
C HIS A 220 27.01 -14.47 25.63
N PHE A 221 26.74 -13.16 25.72
CA PHE A 221 25.44 -12.59 26.09
C PHE A 221 24.61 -12.14 24.88
N THR A 222 24.67 -12.90 23.79
CA THR A 222 23.74 -12.74 22.66
C THR A 222 22.54 -13.67 22.77
N LEU A 223 21.41 -13.34 22.13
CA LEU A 223 20.18 -14.14 22.14
C LEU A 223 20.42 -15.60 21.76
N THR A 224 21.21 -15.81 20.71
CA THR A 224 21.58 -17.13 20.17
C THR A 224 22.62 -17.87 21.01
N SER A 225 23.50 -17.20 21.75
CA SER A 225 24.42 -17.83 22.72
C SER A 225 23.75 -18.13 24.06
N SER A 226 22.81 -17.29 24.50
CA SER A 226 22.21 -17.34 25.84
C SER A 226 20.97 -18.23 25.93
N PHE A 227 20.21 -18.38 24.84
CA PHE A 227 18.96 -19.12 24.83
C PHE A 227 18.87 -20.14 23.68
N ALA A 228 18.22 -21.27 23.95
CA ALA A 228 17.65 -22.15 22.93
C ALA A 228 16.15 -21.82 22.83
N ILE A 229 15.71 -21.37 21.66
CA ILE A 229 14.34 -20.92 21.41
C ILE A 229 13.76 -21.78 20.29
N ASP A 230 12.51 -22.21 20.45
CA ASP A 230 11.70 -22.74 19.36
C ASP A 230 10.33 -22.04 19.35
N VAL A 231 10.13 -21.13 18.40
CA VAL A 231 8.88 -20.34 18.22
C VAL A 231 7.74 -21.16 17.59
N LYS A 232 8.01 -22.37 17.05
CA LYS A 232 6.94 -23.26 16.56
C LYS A 232 6.36 -24.08 17.70
N GLU A 233 7.23 -24.69 18.50
CA GLU A 233 6.85 -25.46 19.69
C GLU A 233 6.54 -24.57 20.90
N GLY A 234 6.88 -23.28 20.83
CA GLY A 234 6.63 -22.29 21.89
C GLY A 234 7.54 -22.44 23.10
N THR A 235 8.75 -22.97 22.95
CA THR A 235 9.65 -23.29 24.09
C THR A 235 10.90 -22.41 24.15
N ILE A 236 11.40 -22.18 25.36
CA ILE A 236 12.66 -21.46 25.62
C ILE A 236 13.45 -22.14 26.75
N ALA A 237 14.78 -22.21 26.60
CA ALA A 237 15.69 -22.73 27.62
C ALA A 237 16.97 -21.88 27.71
N ARG A 238 17.54 -21.75 28.91
CA ARG A 238 18.82 -21.06 29.14
C ARG A 238 19.99 -21.95 28.75
N LYS A 239 21.03 -21.39 28.14
CA LYS A 239 22.28 -22.10 27.75
C LYS A 239 23.42 -21.96 28.75
N HIS A 240 23.39 -20.96 29.63
CA HIS A 240 24.42 -20.73 30.66
C HIS A 240 23.83 -20.03 31.90
N PRO A 241 24.51 -20.08 33.08
CA PRO A 241 23.95 -19.61 34.35
C PRO A 241 23.70 -18.09 34.44
N ASP A 242 24.32 -17.29 33.58
CA ASP A 242 24.17 -15.83 33.55
C ASP A 242 23.11 -15.34 32.54
N ALA A 243 22.57 -16.22 31.68
CA ALA A 243 21.63 -15.87 30.62
C ALA A 243 20.34 -15.21 31.17
N ALA A 244 20.04 -13.96 30.79
CA ALA A 244 18.83 -13.27 31.21
C ALA A 244 18.29 -12.33 30.11
N LEU A 245 16.96 -12.30 29.96
CA LEU A 245 16.19 -11.44 29.08
C LEU A 245 15.84 -10.11 29.76
N ASP A 246 16.01 -9.02 29.03
CA ASP A 246 15.39 -7.71 29.26
C ASP A 246 14.51 -7.37 28.05
N LEU A 247 13.25 -7.00 28.32
CA LEU A 247 12.24 -6.70 27.31
C LEU A 247 11.90 -5.20 27.26
N GLY A 248 12.72 -4.33 27.88
CA GLY A 248 12.44 -2.91 28.04
C GLY A 248 12.16 -2.13 26.75
N GLY A 249 12.87 -2.46 25.65
CA GLY A 249 12.69 -1.84 24.31
C GLY A 249 11.72 -2.58 23.39
N VAL A 250 10.68 -3.22 23.95
CA VAL A 250 9.63 -3.94 23.19
C VAL A 250 8.34 -4.13 24.00
N ASN A 251 8.44 -4.20 25.34
CA ASN A 251 7.32 -4.42 26.24
C ASN A 251 6.34 -3.22 26.28
N LYS A 252 6.83 -1.98 26.20
CA LYS A 252 5.98 -0.79 26.12
C LYS A 252 5.11 -0.83 24.87
N GLY A 253 5.73 -1.07 23.71
CA GLY A 253 5.03 -1.26 22.44
C GLY A 253 3.99 -2.39 22.50
N TYR A 254 4.32 -3.54 23.09
CA TYR A 254 3.35 -4.62 23.26
C TYR A 254 2.13 -4.23 24.12
N THR A 255 2.38 -3.49 25.20
CA THR A 255 1.33 -3.03 26.12
C THR A 255 0.38 -2.05 25.43
N VAL A 256 0.93 -1.10 24.67
CA VAL A 256 0.16 -0.12 23.89
C VAL A 256 -0.69 -0.80 22.81
N ASP A 257 -0.16 -1.85 22.15
CA ASP A 257 -0.92 -2.70 21.24
C ASP A 257 -2.11 -3.37 21.97
N CYS A 258 -1.86 -4.05 23.09
CA CYS A 258 -2.90 -4.73 23.86
C CYS A 258 -4.01 -3.80 24.36
N VAL A 259 -3.68 -2.61 24.86
CA VAL A 259 -4.68 -1.63 25.34
C VAL A 259 -5.57 -1.15 24.20
N VAL A 260 -4.98 -0.69 23.10
CA VAL A 260 -5.76 -0.19 21.95
C VAL A 260 -6.61 -1.29 21.33
N GLU A 261 -6.11 -2.52 21.27
CA GLU A 261 -6.85 -3.65 20.71
C GLU A 261 -8.03 -4.09 21.60
N ARG A 262 -7.86 -4.16 22.93
CA ARG A 262 -8.97 -4.43 23.85
C ARG A 262 -10.01 -3.30 23.87
N LEU A 263 -9.59 -2.04 23.75
CA LEU A 263 -10.51 -0.91 23.62
C LEU A 263 -11.32 -0.97 22.32
N ASN A 264 -10.68 -1.29 21.20
CA ASN A 264 -11.36 -1.52 19.92
C ASN A 264 -12.38 -2.68 20.02
N ALA A 265 -12.01 -3.80 20.68
CA ALA A 265 -12.91 -4.92 20.93
C ALA A 265 -14.10 -4.55 21.83
N ALA A 266 -13.89 -3.67 22.82
CA ALA A 266 -14.92 -3.05 23.65
C ALA A 266 -15.71 -1.92 22.94
N LYS A 267 -15.54 -1.78 21.61
CA LYS A 267 -16.20 -0.81 20.71
C LYS A 267 -15.77 0.66 20.88
N PHE A 268 -14.73 0.94 21.65
CA PHE A 268 -14.02 2.22 21.59
C PHE A 268 -13.10 2.20 20.36
N ALA A 269 -13.68 2.47 19.19
CA ALA A 269 -13.02 2.32 17.90
C ALA A 269 -12.22 3.55 17.45
N ASP A 270 -12.38 4.69 18.15
CA ASP A 270 -11.81 6.00 17.86
C ASP A 270 -10.95 6.44 19.07
N VAL A 271 -9.70 5.98 19.11
CA VAL A 271 -8.80 6.02 20.29
C VAL A 271 -7.40 6.52 19.91
N LEU A 272 -6.73 7.19 20.84
CA LEU A 272 -5.28 7.41 20.84
C LEU A 272 -4.73 7.12 22.25
N PHE A 273 -3.82 6.15 22.35
CA PHE A 273 -3.12 5.80 23.59
C PHE A 273 -1.63 6.09 23.45
N GLU A 274 -1.02 6.65 24.49
CA GLU A 274 0.40 6.94 24.62
C GLU A 274 0.89 6.46 26.00
N TRP A 275 2.05 5.81 26.05
CA TRP A 275 2.73 5.38 27.27
C TRP A 275 4.25 5.45 27.12
N GLY A 276 4.88 6.44 27.77
CA GLY A 276 6.34 6.56 27.81
C GLY A 276 6.99 6.74 26.44
N GLY A 277 6.39 7.53 25.55
CA GLY A 277 6.88 7.82 24.20
C GLY A 277 6.40 6.85 23.11
N ASP A 278 5.74 5.76 23.48
CA ASP A 278 5.12 4.81 22.55
C ASP A 278 3.63 5.06 22.45
N CYS A 279 3.11 5.21 21.23
CA CYS A 279 1.69 5.51 21.02
C CYS A 279 1.08 4.75 19.86
N ARG A 280 -0.24 4.49 19.94
CA ARG A 280 -1.04 3.91 18.86
C ARG A 280 -2.42 4.53 18.81
N ALA A 281 -2.88 4.78 17.59
CA ALA A 281 -4.20 5.30 17.30
C ALA A 281 -5.09 4.27 16.60
N SER A 282 -6.40 4.37 16.77
CA SER A 282 -7.42 3.73 15.94
C SER A 282 -8.52 4.74 15.57
N GLY A 283 -9.11 4.55 14.39
CA GLY A 283 -10.21 5.40 13.93
C GLY A 283 -9.83 6.87 13.72
N VAL A 284 -10.70 7.77 14.17
CA VAL A 284 -10.60 9.22 13.95
C VAL A 284 -10.80 10.04 15.23
N ASN A 285 -10.29 11.26 15.25
CA ASN A 285 -10.40 12.19 16.37
C ASN A 285 -11.81 12.79 16.53
N VAL A 286 -11.96 13.73 17.47
CA VAL A 286 -13.25 14.40 17.75
C VAL A 286 -13.78 15.21 16.56
N GLN A 287 -12.90 15.78 15.73
CA GLN A 287 -13.21 16.47 14.46
C GLN A 287 -13.39 15.49 13.27
N ARG A 288 -13.37 14.17 13.50
CA ARG A 288 -13.43 13.11 12.48
C ARG A 288 -12.28 13.13 11.46
N GLN A 289 -11.14 13.71 11.84
CA GLN A 289 -9.88 13.65 11.10
C GLN A 289 -8.99 12.50 11.63
N PRO A 290 -7.96 12.05 10.90
CA PRO A 290 -6.93 11.18 11.45
C PRO A 290 -6.31 11.79 12.72
N TRP A 291 -5.90 10.94 13.67
CA TRP A 291 -5.18 11.38 14.86
C TRP A 291 -3.82 11.96 14.46
N ALA A 292 -3.34 12.99 15.16
CA ALA A 292 -2.06 13.62 14.87
C ALA A 292 -1.17 13.70 16.12
N VAL A 293 0.11 13.38 15.94
CA VAL A 293 1.10 13.31 17.00
C VAL A 293 2.37 14.03 16.56
N GLY A 294 2.82 14.98 17.36
CA GLY A 294 4.07 15.72 17.18
C GLY A 294 5.25 14.93 17.74
N VAL A 295 6.35 14.90 16.98
CA VAL A 295 7.66 14.43 17.44
C VAL A 295 8.42 15.64 17.96
N VAL A 296 8.92 15.58 19.20
CA VAL A 296 9.66 16.66 19.87
C VAL A 296 11.14 16.60 19.51
N ARG A 297 11.82 17.76 19.49
CA ARG A 297 13.27 17.85 19.30
C ARG A 297 14.05 17.24 20.47
N PRO A 298 15.14 16.47 20.25
CA PRO A 298 15.95 15.98 21.34
C PRO A 298 16.68 17.14 22.05
N PRO A 299 16.93 17.03 23.36
CA PRO A 299 17.70 18.02 24.13
C PRO A 299 19.16 18.08 23.65
N THR A 300 19.82 19.23 23.83
CA THR A 300 21.26 19.41 23.58
C THR A 300 22.12 18.52 24.51
N VAL A 301 23.40 18.31 24.15
CA VAL A 301 24.31 17.52 25.01
C VAL A 301 24.47 18.17 26.39
N ASP A 302 24.54 19.50 26.48
CA ASP A 302 24.67 20.22 27.76
C ASP A 302 23.45 20.03 28.66
N GLU A 303 22.23 20.04 28.10
CA GLU A 303 20.99 19.77 28.83
C GLU A 303 20.95 18.31 29.34
N VAL A 304 21.40 17.34 28.52
CA VAL A 304 21.51 15.93 28.92
C VAL A 304 22.54 15.75 30.05
N VAL A 305 23.70 16.40 29.95
CA VAL A 305 24.75 16.33 30.97
C VAL A 305 24.30 17.03 32.27
N ALA A 306 23.63 18.18 32.18
CA ALA A 306 23.11 18.89 33.36
C ALA A 306 22.03 18.08 34.09
N ALA A 307 21.07 17.49 33.35
CA ALA A 307 20.06 16.60 33.90
C ALA A 307 20.71 15.40 34.60
N ALA A 308 21.60 14.68 33.92
CA ALA A 308 22.31 13.53 34.48
C ALA A 308 23.13 13.89 35.74
N LYS A 309 23.82 15.04 35.76
CA LYS A 309 24.54 15.56 36.95
C LYS A 309 23.61 15.87 38.13
N SER A 310 22.38 16.30 37.87
CA SER A 310 21.38 16.60 38.90
C SER A 310 20.61 15.38 39.41
N GLY A 311 20.71 14.24 38.73
CA GLY A 311 19.88 13.06 38.97
C GLY A 311 18.44 13.18 38.47
N GLN A 312 18.09 14.28 37.79
CA GLN A 312 16.78 14.50 37.20
C GLN A 312 16.72 13.93 35.77
N SER A 313 15.54 13.46 35.37
CA SER A 313 15.27 13.11 33.96
C SER A 313 15.26 14.37 33.08
N VAL A 314 15.61 14.25 31.80
CA VAL A 314 15.62 15.40 30.88
C VAL A 314 14.19 15.84 30.57
N THR A 315 13.66 16.73 31.40
CA THR A 315 12.28 17.21 31.31
C THR A 315 12.16 18.26 30.21
N MET A 316 11.75 17.80 29.03
CA MET A 316 11.10 18.66 28.05
C MET A 316 9.93 19.38 28.73
N ASN A 317 9.84 20.71 28.57
CA ASN A 317 8.70 21.51 29.04
C ASN A 317 7.45 21.30 28.15
N ALA A 318 7.05 20.04 27.99
CA ALA A 318 5.93 19.58 27.19
C ALA A 318 4.86 18.97 28.12
N HIS A 319 4.13 19.84 28.84
CA HIS A 319 2.98 19.40 29.64
C HIS A 319 1.97 18.69 28.74
N SER A 320 1.52 17.51 29.15
CA SER A 320 0.56 16.67 28.42
C SER A 320 -0.85 17.26 28.46
N LEU A 321 -1.11 18.29 27.63
CA LEU A 321 -2.42 18.90 27.34
C LEU A 321 -3.31 19.14 28.58
N GLY A 322 -3.17 20.30 29.23
CA GLY A 322 -4.07 20.67 30.33
C GLY A 322 -4.01 22.14 30.72
N GLU A 323 -2.86 22.57 31.24
CA GLU A 323 -2.71 23.90 31.84
C GLU A 323 -1.63 24.70 31.10
N GLN A 324 -2.05 25.69 30.31
CA GLN A 324 -1.16 26.77 29.90
C GLN A 324 -1.12 27.81 31.02
N THR A 325 0.01 27.89 31.72
CA THR A 325 0.40 29.13 32.39
C THR A 325 1.16 30.00 31.38
N GLU A 326 0.95 31.31 31.40
CA GLU A 326 1.39 32.24 30.33
C GLU A 326 2.93 32.49 30.27
N ALA A 327 3.74 31.62 30.87
CA ALA A 327 5.15 31.84 31.17
C ALA A 327 6.13 30.82 30.56
N SER A 328 5.66 29.76 29.89
CA SER A 328 6.52 28.76 29.23
C SER A 328 6.50 28.90 27.70
N ALA A 329 7.70 28.82 27.08
CA ALA A 329 7.82 28.80 25.63
C ALA A 329 7.43 27.43 25.06
N PRO A 330 6.72 27.35 23.92
CA PRO A 330 6.30 26.08 23.34
C PRO A 330 7.50 25.25 22.87
N ALA A 331 7.47 23.94 23.15
CA ALA A 331 8.51 23.00 22.75
C ALA A 331 8.62 22.88 21.22
N ALA A 332 9.84 22.92 20.69
CA ALA A 332 10.08 22.88 19.25
C ALA A 332 9.82 21.46 18.68
N LEU A 333 8.73 21.33 17.91
CA LEU A 333 8.41 20.10 17.19
C LEU A 333 9.32 19.91 15.96
N LEU A 334 9.72 18.66 15.73
CA LEU A 334 10.51 18.21 14.58
C LEU A 334 9.66 17.78 13.39
N ARG A 335 8.50 17.19 13.67
CA ARG A 335 7.50 16.74 12.70
C ARG A 335 6.15 16.60 13.39
N VAL A 336 5.07 16.60 12.62
CA VAL A 336 3.75 16.10 13.05
C VAL A 336 3.35 14.99 12.10
N MET A 337 2.97 13.84 12.66
CA MET A 337 2.67 12.62 11.93
C MET A 337 1.22 12.22 12.17
N SER A 338 0.47 11.95 11.11
CA SER A 338 -0.89 11.41 11.22
C SER A 338 -0.87 9.90 11.44
N LEU A 339 -1.68 9.40 12.38
CA LEU A 339 -1.86 7.98 12.68
C LEU A 339 -3.29 7.55 12.29
N SER A 340 -3.40 6.52 11.45
CA SER A 340 -4.64 6.03 10.85
C SER A 340 -4.77 4.51 11.03
N ASN A 341 -5.04 4.06 12.27
CA ASN A 341 -4.89 2.67 12.72
C ASN A 341 -3.42 2.21 12.76
N GLU A 342 -2.55 3.10 13.21
CA GLU A 342 -1.09 2.97 13.18
C GLU A 342 -0.50 3.40 14.54
N ALA A 343 0.72 2.94 14.81
CA ALA A 343 1.52 3.21 16.00
C ALA A 343 2.80 3.98 15.65
N LEU A 344 3.31 4.77 16.60
CA LEU A 344 4.55 5.53 16.52
C LEU A 344 5.30 5.39 17.85
N CYS A 345 6.54 4.93 17.77
CA CYS A 345 7.46 4.75 18.89
C CYS A 345 8.73 5.57 18.67
N THR A 346 9.42 5.93 19.74
CA THR A 346 10.69 6.70 19.67
C THR A 346 11.71 6.17 20.65
N SER A 347 12.99 6.25 20.28
CA SER A 347 14.14 5.88 21.11
C SER A 347 15.26 6.92 20.93
N GLY A 348 16.02 7.25 21.98
CA GLY A 348 17.07 8.27 21.92
C GLY A 348 18.05 8.27 23.11
N ASP A 349 19.17 8.98 22.95
CA ASP A 349 20.30 8.98 23.92
C ASP A 349 20.11 9.86 25.16
N TYR A 350 18.97 10.56 25.23
CA TYR A 350 18.54 11.39 26.35
C TYR A 350 17.56 10.66 27.30
N GLU A 351 17.20 9.41 26.99
CA GLU A 351 16.36 8.57 27.85
C GLU A 351 17.22 7.71 28.80
N ASN A 352 16.79 7.62 30.07
CA ASN A 352 17.42 6.82 31.12
C ASN A 352 18.95 7.02 31.24
N VAL A 353 19.36 8.29 31.32
CA VAL A 353 20.77 8.69 31.34
C VAL A 353 21.35 8.63 32.76
N LEU A 354 22.56 8.08 32.88
CA LEU A 354 23.38 8.06 34.07
C LEU A 354 24.56 9.04 33.91
N PHE A 355 25.06 9.56 35.03
CA PHE A 355 26.26 10.39 35.06
C PHE A 355 27.43 9.62 35.68
N ALA A 356 28.46 9.35 34.87
CA ALA A 356 29.70 8.70 35.27
C ALA A 356 30.66 9.75 35.86
N SER A 357 30.54 9.97 37.18
CA SER A 357 31.28 11.01 37.91
C SER A 357 32.81 10.88 37.83
N ALA A 358 33.32 9.65 37.68
CA ALA A 358 34.74 9.37 37.53
C ALA A 358 35.39 10.01 36.28
N ILE A 359 34.60 10.27 35.23
CA ILE A 359 35.06 10.77 33.92
C ILE A 359 34.25 11.98 33.40
N ASP A 360 33.52 12.65 34.29
CA ASP A 360 32.61 13.79 34.01
C ASP A 360 31.66 13.60 32.80
N CYS A 361 31.18 12.37 32.56
CA CYS A 361 30.51 12.00 31.32
C CYS A 361 29.07 11.50 31.54
N ALA A 362 28.15 11.86 30.64
CA ALA A 362 26.82 11.26 30.58
C ALA A 362 26.82 9.99 29.71
N VAL A 363 26.03 8.98 30.10
CA VAL A 363 25.81 7.74 29.35
C VAL A 363 24.34 7.31 29.42
N SER A 364 23.70 7.01 28.30
CA SER A 364 22.40 6.33 28.31
C SER A 364 22.56 4.91 28.85
N SER A 365 21.53 4.41 29.55
CA SER A 365 21.45 3.02 30.03
C SER A 365 21.46 1.95 28.93
N THR A 366 21.37 2.35 27.65
CA THR A 366 21.39 1.49 26.46
C THR A 366 22.80 1.01 26.09
N TYR A 367 22.92 -0.28 25.77
CA TYR A 367 24.17 -0.93 25.35
C TYR A 367 24.35 -0.90 23.82
N ASP A 368 25.54 -0.47 23.37
CA ASP A 368 26.00 -0.52 21.97
C ASP A 368 26.94 -1.72 21.81
N TRP A 369 26.47 -2.80 21.20
CA TRP A 369 27.25 -4.04 21.01
C TRP A 369 28.51 -3.84 20.15
N ARG A 370 28.50 -2.85 19.24
CA ARG A 370 29.59 -2.60 18.30
C ARG A 370 30.70 -1.78 18.94
N ARG A 371 30.37 -0.86 19.85
CA ARG A 371 31.31 -0.18 20.74
C ARG A 371 31.59 -0.95 22.04
N ARG A 372 30.84 -2.02 22.29
CA ARG A 372 30.88 -2.90 23.47
C ARG A 372 30.71 -2.17 24.81
N GLY A 373 29.94 -1.07 24.83
CA GLY A 373 29.79 -0.19 25.99
C GLY A 373 28.46 0.56 26.01
N LEU A 374 28.29 1.47 26.97
CA LEU A 374 27.09 2.31 27.04
C LEU A 374 27.09 3.43 25.99
N ILE A 375 25.91 3.83 25.53
CA ILE A 375 25.75 4.93 24.57
C ILE A 375 26.05 6.27 25.25
N LYS A 376 27.27 6.78 25.06
CA LYS A 376 27.59 8.20 25.30
C LYS A 376 26.75 9.09 24.36
N PRO A 377 26.00 10.08 24.87
CA PRO A 377 25.37 11.11 24.05
C PRO A 377 26.41 11.92 23.30
N CYS A 378 26.06 12.36 22.09
CA CYS A 378 26.99 13.06 21.20
C CYS A 378 26.21 13.97 20.24
N GLN A 379 26.89 15.01 19.73
CA GLN A 379 26.29 16.01 18.86
C GLN A 379 26.14 15.49 17.41
N ASP A 380 27.20 14.89 16.86
CA ASP A 380 27.28 14.35 15.50
C ASP A 380 26.52 13.02 15.29
N SER A 381 26.14 12.34 16.36
CA SER A 381 25.59 10.98 16.30
C SER A 381 24.06 10.96 16.34
N LEU A 382 23.43 9.85 15.92
CA LEU A 382 21.99 9.66 16.09
C LEU A 382 21.58 9.87 17.56
N ALA A 383 20.79 10.92 17.78
CA ALA A 383 20.26 11.33 19.07
C ALA A 383 18.85 10.78 19.30
N GLN A 384 18.07 10.61 18.22
CA GLN A 384 16.67 10.17 18.26
C GLN A 384 16.30 9.41 16.97
N VAL A 385 15.55 8.32 17.11
CA VAL A 385 14.87 7.64 16.00
C VAL A 385 13.41 7.37 16.38
N SER A 386 12.49 7.85 15.56
CA SER A 386 11.06 7.55 15.65
C SER A 386 10.67 6.59 14.51
N VAL A 387 9.94 5.52 14.81
CA VAL A 387 9.47 4.52 13.83
C VAL A 387 7.96 4.37 13.95
N LYS A 388 7.28 4.36 12.80
CA LYS A 388 5.82 4.23 12.71
C LYS A 388 5.44 2.92 12.02
N CYS A 389 4.62 2.08 12.65
CA CYS A 389 4.22 0.77 12.15
C CYS A 389 2.71 0.55 12.33
N TYR A 390 2.15 -0.55 11.79
CA TYR A 390 0.79 -0.98 12.16
C TYR A 390 0.67 -1.59 13.58
N SER A 391 1.81 -1.88 14.22
CA SER A 391 1.92 -2.46 15.56
C SER A 391 3.03 -1.75 16.32
N CYS A 392 2.71 -1.34 17.54
CA CYS A 392 3.56 -0.61 18.46
C CYS A 392 4.70 -1.50 18.99
N LEU A 393 4.46 -2.80 19.22
CA LEU A 393 5.48 -3.83 19.50
C LEU A 393 6.66 -3.76 18.50
N TYR A 394 6.35 -3.71 17.19
CA TYR A 394 7.38 -3.65 16.16
C TYR A 394 7.97 -2.25 15.98
N ALA A 395 7.25 -1.19 16.30
CA ALA A 395 7.78 0.18 16.25
C ALA A 395 8.81 0.42 17.38
N ASP A 396 8.53 -0.01 18.61
CA ASP A 396 9.40 0.09 19.79
C ASP A 396 10.74 -0.66 19.55
N ALA A 397 10.64 -1.94 19.18
CA ALA A 397 11.81 -2.75 18.86
C ALA A 397 12.63 -2.20 17.68
N LEU A 398 11.99 -1.68 16.62
CA LEU A 398 12.70 -1.11 15.48
C LEU A 398 13.29 0.28 15.77
N ALA A 399 12.67 1.10 16.59
CA ALA A 399 13.22 2.38 17.03
C ALA A 399 14.49 2.13 17.86
N THR A 400 14.40 1.24 18.86
CA THR A 400 15.54 0.80 19.67
C THR A 400 16.66 0.20 18.82
N ALA A 401 16.35 -0.75 17.92
CA ALA A 401 17.32 -1.35 17.00
C ALA A 401 18.04 -0.33 16.12
N SER A 402 17.31 0.69 15.66
CA SER A 402 17.83 1.74 14.78
C SER A 402 18.73 2.70 15.53
N PHE A 403 18.32 3.11 16.73
CA PHE A 403 19.08 3.97 17.61
C PHE A 403 20.43 3.33 18.00
N VAL A 404 20.40 2.07 18.47
CA VAL A 404 21.62 1.29 18.82
C VAL A 404 22.57 1.11 17.62
N LYS A 405 22.04 1.05 16.39
CA LYS A 405 22.85 0.89 15.18
C LYS A 405 23.74 2.10 14.87
N ARG A 406 23.36 3.30 15.34
CA ARG A 406 24.02 4.63 15.25
C ARG A 406 24.46 5.13 13.86
N ASP A 407 24.48 4.29 12.84
CA ASP A 407 24.82 4.55 11.43
C ASP A 407 23.52 4.82 10.64
N PRO A 408 23.21 6.08 10.25
CA PRO A 408 21.95 6.44 9.64
C PRO A 408 21.69 5.74 8.30
N VAL A 409 22.75 5.47 7.53
CA VAL A 409 22.65 4.78 6.24
C VAL A 409 22.23 3.33 6.45
N ARG A 410 22.82 2.64 7.44
CA ARG A 410 22.44 1.26 7.81
C ARG A 410 21.08 1.18 8.53
N VAL A 411 20.66 2.25 9.21
CA VAL A 411 19.30 2.39 9.76
C VAL A 411 18.30 2.50 8.61
N ARG A 412 18.55 3.41 7.66
CA ARG A 412 17.71 3.61 6.48
C ARG A 412 17.52 2.32 5.68
N TYR A 413 18.60 1.61 5.36
CA TYR A 413 18.50 0.33 4.63
C TYR A 413 17.67 -0.71 5.40
N MET A 414 17.79 -0.77 6.73
CA MET A 414 17.02 -1.69 7.58
C MET A 414 15.53 -1.34 7.61
N LEU A 415 15.19 -0.05 7.75
CA LEU A 415 13.80 0.40 7.81
C LEU A 415 13.13 0.38 6.43
N GLU A 416 13.85 0.68 5.34
CA GLU A 416 13.35 0.45 3.98
C GLU A 416 13.21 -1.05 3.66
N TYR A 417 14.04 -1.94 4.19
CA TYR A 417 13.82 -3.39 4.08
C TYR A 417 12.55 -3.83 4.82
N TYR A 418 12.36 -3.35 6.06
CA TYR A 418 11.11 -3.55 6.82
C TYR A 418 9.87 -2.87 6.22
N ARG A 419 10.04 -1.88 5.32
CA ARG A 419 8.98 -1.24 4.54
C ARG A 419 8.70 -1.98 3.22
N ARG A 420 9.73 -2.42 2.49
CA ARG A 420 9.61 -2.99 1.15
C ARG A 420 9.21 -4.46 1.17
N ASP A 421 9.86 -5.25 2.03
CA ASP A 421 9.85 -6.71 1.93
C ASP A 421 9.06 -7.35 3.07
N PHE A 422 9.06 -6.72 4.27
CA PHE A 422 8.11 -7.05 5.35
C PHE A 422 6.86 -6.14 5.39
N ASN A 423 6.95 -4.92 4.85
CA ASN A 423 5.91 -3.88 4.88
C ASN A 423 5.19 -3.79 6.26
N ARG A 424 5.97 -3.66 7.33
CA ARG A 424 5.48 -3.31 8.68
C ARG A 424 5.67 -1.84 9.01
N VAL A 425 6.77 -1.27 8.55
CA VAL A 425 7.10 0.15 8.70
C VAL A 425 6.26 0.96 7.70
N THR A 426 5.54 1.94 8.24
CA THR A 426 4.57 2.81 7.57
C THR A 426 5.01 4.27 7.54
N ASP A 427 5.92 4.66 8.44
CA ASP A 427 6.77 5.85 8.36
C ASP A 427 7.98 5.66 9.31
N TYR A 428 9.03 6.48 9.21
CA TYR A 428 10.16 6.50 10.15
C TYR A 428 10.99 7.77 9.97
N THR A 429 11.80 8.10 10.98
CA THR A 429 12.44 9.41 11.12
C THR A 429 13.67 9.30 12.02
N ALA A 430 14.84 9.81 11.61
CA ALA A 430 16.08 9.75 12.40
C ALA A 430 16.87 11.08 12.40
N TYR A 431 17.34 11.49 13.59
CA TYR A 431 17.90 12.81 13.87
C TYR A 431 19.23 12.80 14.64
N THR A 432 20.06 13.82 14.39
CA THR A 432 21.23 14.26 15.16
C THR A 432 20.94 15.60 15.85
N ARG A 433 21.91 16.17 16.59
CA ARG A 433 21.73 17.47 17.29
C ARG A 433 22.09 18.69 16.46
N ASP A 434 23.10 18.61 15.59
CA ASP A 434 23.49 19.73 14.71
C ASP A 434 22.57 19.89 13.48
N GLY A 435 21.73 18.89 13.19
CA GLY A 435 20.91 18.82 11.97
C GLY A 435 21.69 18.27 10.76
N GLU A 436 21.05 17.89 9.64
CA GLU A 436 19.60 17.71 9.38
C GLU A 436 19.28 16.19 9.25
N ARG A 437 17.99 15.82 9.14
CA ARG A 437 17.46 14.45 9.04
C ARG A 437 18.33 13.51 8.19
N LEU A 438 18.87 12.44 8.80
CA LEU A 438 19.80 11.52 8.13
C LEU A 438 19.15 10.23 7.59
N ALA A 439 17.95 9.88 8.05
CA ALA A 439 17.16 8.79 7.48
C ALA A 439 15.66 9.04 7.71
N HIS A 440 14.85 8.80 6.68
CA HIS A 440 13.41 9.04 6.75
C HIS A 440 12.65 8.08 5.85
N MET A 441 11.48 7.64 6.30
CA MET A 441 10.40 7.34 5.36
C MET A 441 9.68 8.64 5.01
N TYR A 442 8.82 8.55 4.01
CA TYR A 442 8.31 9.73 3.36
C TYR A 442 6.81 9.62 3.19
N GLU A 443 6.12 10.72 3.50
CA GLU A 443 4.72 10.89 3.19
C GLU A 443 4.48 10.60 1.70
N ILE A 444 3.81 9.47 1.45
CA ILE A 444 3.49 9.02 0.11
C ILE A 444 2.56 10.06 -0.51
N ALA A 445 2.96 10.64 -1.64
CA ALA A 445 2.36 11.82 -2.26
C ALA A 445 0.96 11.57 -2.90
N ARG A 446 0.13 10.71 -2.31
CA ARG A 446 -1.24 10.35 -2.73
C ARG A 446 -2.04 11.58 -3.18
N GLU A 447 -2.84 11.43 -4.24
CA GLU A 447 -3.72 12.51 -4.70
C GLU A 447 -4.63 13.00 -3.56
N SER A 448 -4.37 14.20 -3.04
CA SER A 448 -5.21 14.82 -2.02
C SER A 448 -6.54 15.29 -2.62
N PRO A 449 -7.63 15.41 -1.82
CA PRO A 449 -8.90 15.91 -2.33
C PRO A 449 -8.79 17.27 -3.04
N ALA A 450 -7.92 18.16 -2.54
CA ALA A 450 -7.63 19.45 -3.17
C ALA A 450 -6.94 19.31 -4.55
N ARG A 451 -5.89 18.48 -4.66
CA ARG A 451 -5.21 18.20 -5.95
C ARG A 451 -6.16 17.55 -6.96
N ARG A 452 -7.00 16.63 -6.50
CA ARG A 452 -8.06 15.99 -7.29
C ARG A 452 -9.05 17.04 -7.83
N MET A 453 -9.50 17.96 -6.99
CA MET A 453 -10.39 19.05 -7.40
C MET A 453 -9.73 20.00 -8.40
N GLU A 454 -8.44 20.35 -8.25
CA GLU A 454 -7.74 21.17 -9.26
C GLU A 454 -7.64 20.44 -10.61
N ARG A 455 -7.24 19.16 -10.62
CA ARG A 455 -7.18 18.34 -11.83
C ARG A 455 -8.54 18.28 -12.53
N ILE A 456 -9.62 18.07 -11.78
CA ILE A 456 -10.97 18.04 -12.32
C ILE A 456 -11.39 19.41 -12.85
N ALA A 457 -11.02 20.52 -12.20
CA ALA A 457 -11.38 21.88 -12.61
C ALA A 457 -10.80 22.33 -13.96
N GLY A 458 -9.76 21.66 -14.49
CA GLY A 458 -9.27 21.83 -15.86
C GLY A 458 -10.20 21.24 -16.94
N SER A 459 -11.07 20.30 -16.55
CA SER A 459 -11.94 19.53 -17.44
C SER A 459 -13.12 20.35 -17.98
N LEU A 460 -13.74 19.83 -19.04
CA LEU A 460 -15.06 20.26 -19.53
C LEU A 460 -16.10 19.17 -19.21
N PRO A 461 -17.39 19.51 -19.02
CA PRO A 461 -18.43 18.52 -18.75
C PRO A 461 -18.57 17.52 -19.91
N ALA A 462 -18.28 16.25 -19.63
CA ALA A 462 -18.33 15.16 -20.61
C ALA A 462 -19.65 14.36 -20.54
N ARG A 463 -20.01 13.73 -21.66
CA ARG A 463 -21.08 12.72 -21.77
C ARG A 463 -20.46 11.33 -21.82
N ILE A 464 -20.73 10.50 -20.83
CA ILE A 464 -20.16 9.16 -20.68
C ILE A 464 -21.25 8.11 -20.87
N VAL A 465 -20.96 7.04 -21.62
CA VAL A 465 -21.80 5.84 -21.64
C VAL A 465 -21.08 4.71 -20.91
N VAL A 466 -21.78 4.04 -20.00
CA VAL A 466 -21.27 2.85 -19.29
C VAL A 466 -22.13 1.66 -19.69
N ILE A 467 -21.51 0.57 -20.14
CA ILE A 467 -22.21 -0.62 -20.64
C ILE A 467 -22.06 -1.78 -19.66
N GLY A 468 -23.17 -2.22 -19.06
CA GLY A 468 -23.23 -3.26 -18.04
C GLY A 468 -23.46 -2.66 -16.65
N GLY A 469 -24.58 -3.02 -16.02
CA GLY A 469 -25.01 -2.59 -14.69
C GLY A 469 -24.40 -3.38 -13.53
N GLY A 470 -23.29 -4.10 -13.76
CA GLY A 470 -22.54 -4.77 -12.70
C GLY A 470 -21.79 -3.81 -11.78
N LEU A 471 -21.04 -4.34 -10.82
CA LEU A 471 -20.30 -3.54 -9.84
C LEU A 471 -19.29 -2.58 -10.50
N ALA A 472 -18.62 -3.04 -11.55
CA ALA A 472 -17.69 -2.21 -12.32
C ALA A 472 -18.39 -1.01 -12.99
N GLY A 473 -19.59 -1.22 -13.53
CA GLY A 473 -20.36 -0.17 -14.20
C GLY A 473 -20.94 0.84 -13.22
N CYS A 474 -21.47 0.38 -12.08
CA CYS A 474 -21.94 1.29 -11.03
C CYS A 474 -20.78 2.09 -10.41
N ALA A 475 -19.61 1.47 -10.18
CA ALA A 475 -18.42 2.18 -9.71
C ALA A 475 -17.94 3.25 -10.72
N ALA A 476 -17.89 2.90 -12.02
CA ALA A 476 -17.53 3.84 -13.08
C ALA A 476 -18.54 4.99 -13.22
N ALA A 477 -19.85 4.71 -13.13
CA ALA A 477 -20.90 5.72 -13.24
C ALA A 477 -20.90 6.70 -12.05
N ILE A 478 -20.70 6.20 -10.81
CA ILE A 478 -20.60 7.03 -9.61
C ILE A 478 -19.34 7.89 -9.65
N GLU A 479 -18.17 7.32 -10.00
CA GLU A 479 -16.92 8.10 -10.06
C GLU A 479 -16.92 9.12 -11.21
N ALA A 480 -17.47 8.78 -12.38
CA ALA A 480 -17.60 9.75 -13.47
C ALA A 480 -18.52 10.92 -13.10
N ALA A 481 -19.62 10.65 -12.40
CA ALA A 481 -20.53 11.68 -11.90
C ALA A 481 -19.91 12.52 -10.76
N SER A 482 -19.06 11.94 -9.91
CA SER A 482 -18.31 12.66 -8.86
C SER A 482 -17.24 13.58 -9.45
N CYS A 483 -16.61 13.18 -10.56
CA CYS A 483 -15.77 14.02 -11.42
C CYS A 483 -16.58 15.04 -12.26
N GLY A 484 -17.89 15.13 -12.08
CA GLY A 484 -18.74 16.18 -12.63
C GLY A 484 -19.39 15.88 -13.99
N ALA A 485 -19.13 14.71 -14.59
CA ALA A 485 -19.69 14.31 -15.88
C ALA A 485 -21.20 13.99 -15.82
N THR A 486 -21.78 13.81 -17.01
CA THR A 486 -23.12 13.23 -17.21
C THR A 486 -22.98 11.81 -17.75
N VAL A 487 -23.79 10.88 -17.25
CA VAL A 487 -23.61 9.45 -17.49
C VAL A 487 -24.92 8.79 -17.92
N VAL A 488 -24.86 7.91 -18.92
CA VAL A 488 -25.92 6.95 -19.23
C VAL A 488 -25.39 5.54 -18.97
N LEU A 489 -25.96 4.86 -17.98
CA LEU A 489 -25.68 3.46 -17.65
C LEU A 489 -26.68 2.56 -18.37
N LEU A 490 -26.18 1.76 -19.32
CA LEU A 490 -26.95 0.82 -20.12
C LEU A 490 -26.81 -0.59 -19.55
N GLU A 491 -27.91 -1.21 -19.15
CA GLU A 491 -27.98 -2.61 -18.73
C GLU A 491 -28.96 -3.36 -19.65
N LYS A 492 -28.53 -4.51 -20.17
CA LYS A 492 -29.34 -5.34 -21.06
C LYS A 492 -30.37 -6.17 -20.31
N GLU A 493 -30.12 -6.45 -19.04
CA GLU A 493 -31.09 -7.11 -18.16
C GLU A 493 -32.14 -6.11 -17.61
N ALA A 494 -33.28 -6.64 -17.17
CA ALA A 494 -34.35 -5.86 -16.52
C ALA A 494 -33.97 -5.26 -15.16
N LYS A 495 -32.81 -5.64 -14.57
CA LYS A 495 -32.29 -5.15 -13.29
C LYS A 495 -30.76 -5.05 -13.32
N LEU A 496 -30.20 -4.13 -12.53
CA LEU A 496 -28.74 -4.02 -12.35
C LEU A 496 -28.16 -5.22 -11.58
N GLY A 497 -26.84 -5.39 -11.66
CA GLY A 497 -26.05 -6.26 -10.79
C GLY A 497 -25.31 -7.41 -11.47
N GLY A 498 -25.80 -7.91 -12.61
CA GLY A 498 -25.16 -9.01 -13.36
C GLY A 498 -24.70 -10.19 -12.48
N ASN A 499 -23.47 -10.67 -12.68
CA ASN A 499 -22.87 -11.67 -11.79
C ASN A 499 -22.36 -11.06 -10.46
N SER A 500 -22.16 -9.75 -10.37
CA SER A 500 -21.71 -9.08 -9.14
C SER A 500 -22.74 -9.21 -8.01
N ALA A 501 -24.03 -9.09 -8.32
CA ALA A 501 -25.11 -9.29 -7.35
C ALA A 501 -25.15 -10.73 -6.77
N LYS A 502 -24.63 -11.72 -7.52
CA LYS A 502 -24.56 -13.13 -7.11
C LYS A 502 -23.34 -13.45 -6.22
N ALA A 503 -22.46 -12.47 -5.97
CA ALA A 503 -21.23 -12.71 -5.21
C ALA A 503 -21.49 -12.90 -3.71
N THR A 504 -20.93 -13.95 -3.13
CA THR A 504 -21.27 -14.45 -1.79
C THR A 504 -20.11 -14.45 -0.79
N SER A 505 -18.87 -14.73 -1.22
CA SER A 505 -17.72 -14.83 -0.30
C SER A 505 -17.28 -13.47 0.29
N GLY A 506 -17.32 -12.39 -0.51
CA GLY A 506 -16.79 -11.08 -0.13
C GLY A 506 -15.79 -10.48 -1.14
N ILE A 507 -15.13 -9.40 -0.72
CA ILE A 507 -14.21 -8.56 -1.50
C ILE A 507 -12.83 -8.49 -0.81
N ASN A 508 -11.74 -8.64 -1.55
CA ASN A 508 -10.39 -8.62 -0.96
C ASN A 508 -9.89 -7.19 -0.67
N GLY A 509 -9.07 -7.04 0.38
CA GLY A 509 -8.27 -5.84 0.61
C GLY A 509 -7.21 -6.05 1.69
N TRP A 510 -6.10 -5.31 1.64
CA TRP A 510 -5.06 -5.35 2.69
C TRP A 510 -4.90 -3.96 3.35
N GLY A 511 -4.42 -3.92 4.60
CA GLY A 511 -4.17 -2.67 5.34
C GLY A 511 -5.45 -1.94 5.76
N THR A 512 -6.55 -2.66 5.98
CA THR A 512 -7.86 -2.09 6.28
C THR A 512 -8.12 -1.93 7.79
N ARG A 513 -9.05 -1.04 8.17
CA ARG A 513 -9.51 -0.92 9.57
C ARG A 513 -10.01 -2.26 10.10
N THR A 514 -10.75 -3.02 9.29
CA THR A 514 -11.25 -4.36 9.65
C THR A 514 -10.12 -5.35 9.92
N GLN A 515 -9.04 -5.35 9.13
CA GLN A 515 -7.87 -6.19 9.40
C GLN A 515 -7.16 -5.79 10.70
N ALA A 516 -6.98 -4.49 10.96
CA ALA A 516 -6.39 -3.99 12.21
C ALA A 516 -7.23 -4.41 13.44
N VAL A 517 -8.55 -4.28 13.38
CA VAL A 517 -9.50 -4.71 14.44
C VAL A 517 -9.49 -6.24 14.65
N ASN A 518 -9.12 -7.02 13.62
CA ASN A 518 -9.00 -8.49 13.70
C ASN A 518 -7.54 -8.96 13.90
N HIS A 519 -6.61 -8.07 14.27
CA HIS A 519 -5.18 -8.36 14.48
C HIS A 519 -4.46 -8.99 13.26
N VAL A 520 -4.95 -8.76 12.03
CA VAL A 520 -4.43 -9.42 10.82
C VAL A 520 -3.31 -8.59 10.17
N LEU A 521 -2.07 -9.05 10.31
CA LEU A 521 -0.91 -8.48 9.61
C LEU A 521 -0.82 -9.01 8.16
N ASP A 522 -1.25 -8.19 7.20
CA ASP A 522 -1.21 -8.43 5.74
C ASP A 522 -0.63 -7.20 5.02
N ASN A 523 -0.10 -7.37 3.80
CA ASN A 523 0.56 -6.28 3.07
C ASN A 523 0.49 -6.39 1.54
N CYS A 524 0.90 -5.31 0.85
CA CYS A 524 0.88 -5.23 -0.62
C CYS A 524 1.68 -6.34 -1.30
N LYS A 525 2.82 -6.76 -0.73
CA LYS A 525 3.68 -7.80 -1.31
C LYS A 525 3.16 -9.20 -1.10
N LEU A 526 2.54 -9.49 0.03
CA LEU A 526 1.79 -10.74 0.24
C LEU A 526 0.57 -10.80 -0.69
N PHE A 527 -0.15 -9.69 -0.89
CA PHE A 527 -1.26 -9.60 -1.84
C PHE A 527 -0.81 -9.81 -3.29
N GLU A 528 0.21 -9.06 -3.74
CA GLU A 528 0.81 -9.17 -5.07
C GLU A 528 1.31 -10.60 -5.31
N ARG A 529 2.13 -11.14 -4.39
CA ARG A 529 2.68 -12.50 -4.46
C ARG A 529 1.60 -13.57 -4.56
N ASP A 530 0.60 -13.54 -3.69
CA ASP A 530 -0.49 -14.54 -3.72
C ASP A 530 -1.27 -14.46 -5.04
N THR A 531 -1.45 -13.25 -5.60
CA THR A 531 -2.09 -13.05 -6.90
C THR A 531 -1.24 -13.60 -8.05
N PHE A 532 0.08 -13.31 -8.08
CA PHE A 532 1.00 -13.87 -9.08
C PHE A 532 1.13 -15.40 -8.98
N LEU A 533 1.17 -15.97 -7.77
CA LEU A 533 1.22 -17.42 -7.55
C LEU A 533 -0.07 -18.09 -8.05
N SER A 534 -1.23 -17.48 -7.82
CA SER A 534 -2.51 -17.96 -8.35
C SER A 534 -2.55 -17.93 -9.88
N GLY A 535 -2.12 -16.82 -10.49
CA GLY A 535 -2.15 -16.62 -11.93
C GLY A 535 -1.08 -17.37 -12.75
N LYS A 536 -0.18 -18.14 -12.10
CA LYS A 536 0.96 -18.80 -12.76
C LYS A 536 0.54 -19.68 -13.95
N GLY A 537 1.09 -19.38 -15.12
CA GLY A 537 0.76 -20.04 -16.40
C GLY A 537 -0.28 -19.29 -17.25
N GLY A 538 -0.53 -18.02 -16.93
CA GLY A 538 -1.14 -17.00 -17.78
C GLY A 538 -0.38 -15.68 -17.61
N GLN A 539 -0.85 -14.62 -18.24
CA GLN A 539 -0.23 -13.30 -18.23
C GLN A 539 -0.79 -12.44 -17.09
N CYS A 540 -0.05 -12.31 -15.99
CA CYS A 540 -0.30 -11.31 -14.96
C CYS A 540 0.53 -10.06 -15.25
N ASP A 541 -0.09 -8.96 -15.73
CA ASP A 541 0.63 -7.69 -15.88
C ASP A 541 1.00 -7.13 -14.48
N PRO A 542 2.29 -6.85 -14.21
CA PRO A 542 2.70 -6.38 -12.89
C PRO A 542 2.16 -4.99 -12.51
N GLY A 543 1.88 -4.13 -13.49
CA GLY A 543 1.26 -2.83 -13.29
C GLY A 543 -0.20 -2.96 -12.84
N LEU A 544 -0.98 -3.83 -13.47
CA LEU A 544 -2.37 -4.12 -13.11
C LEU A 544 -2.46 -4.78 -11.73
N VAL A 545 -1.65 -5.80 -11.44
CA VAL A 545 -1.64 -6.48 -10.12
C VAL A 545 -1.21 -5.52 -9.00
N ARG A 546 -0.20 -4.67 -9.25
CA ARG A 546 0.24 -3.64 -8.29
C ARG A 546 -0.82 -2.57 -8.08
N THR A 547 -1.54 -2.16 -9.13
CA THR A 547 -2.65 -1.19 -9.04
C THR A 547 -3.81 -1.76 -8.22
N LEU A 548 -4.23 -3.00 -8.49
CA LEU A 548 -5.24 -3.74 -7.73
C LEU A 548 -4.87 -3.83 -6.25
N SER A 549 -3.61 -4.18 -5.96
CA SER A 549 -3.08 -4.29 -4.59
C SER A 549 -3.08 -2.94 -3.86
N VAL A 550 -2.44 -1.92 -4.43
CA VAL A 550 -2.25 -0.60 -3.79
C VAL A 550 -3.58 0.15 -3.58
N LYS A 551 -4.54 0.01 -4.51
CA LYS A 551 -5.87 0.64 -4.37
C LYS A 551 -6.86 -0.19 -3.53
N SER A 552 -6.47 -1.35 -3.00
CA SER A 552 -7.43 -2.26 -2.37
C SER A 552 -8.08 -1.71 -1.10
N ALA A 553 -7.33 -1.02 -0.23
CA ALA A 553 -7.90 -0.36 0.95
C ALA A 553 -8.86 0.79 0.59
N ASP A 554 -8.54 1.59 -0.44
CA ASP A 554 -9.41 2.65 -0.95
C ASP A 554 -10.73 2.08 -1.49
N ALA A 555 -10.69 0.95 -2.20
CA ALA A 555 -11.90 0.27 -2.68
C ALA A 555 -12.80 -0.22 -1.53
N ILE A 556 -12.22 -0.75 -0.44
CA ILE A 556 -12.97 -1.16 0.76
C ILE A 556 -13.62 0.06 1.41
N SER A 557 -12.86 1.10 1.76
CA SER A 557 -13.42 2.26 2.47
C SER A 557 -14.32 3.16 1.60
N TRP A 558 -14.16 3.13 0.28
CA TRP A 558 -15.13 3.70 -0.65
C TRP A 558 -16.48 2.96 -0.57
N LEU A 559 -16.51 1.63 -0.53
CA LEU A 559 -17.74 0.87 -0.28
C LEU A 559 -18.34 1.14 1.10
N GLU A 560 -17.50 1.20 2.15
CA GLU A 560 -17.94 1.53 3.52
C GLU A 560 -18.63 2.92 3.58
N SER A 561 -18.21 3.87 2.75
CA SER A 561 -18.82 5.22 2.69
C SER A 561 -20.30 5.24 2.25
N PHE A 562 -20.78 4.20 1.55
CA PHE A 562 -22.20 4.01 1.23
C PHE A 562 -22.97 3.26 2.34
N GLY A 563 -22.37 3.10 3.53
CA GLY A 563 -22.96 2.38 4.66
C GLY A 563 -22.94 0.86 4.50
N ILE A 564 -21.99 0.31 3.72
CA ILE A 564 -21.82 -1.14 3.54
C ILE A 564 -20.85 -1.66 4.61
N PRO A 565 -21.30 -2.46 5.60
CA PRO A 565 -20.49 -2.78 6.79
C PRO A 565 -19.48 -3.90 6.53
N LEU A 566 -18.34 -3.61 5.91
CA LEU A 566 -17.31 -4.61 5.51
C LEU A 566 -16.44 -5.13 6.69
N THR A 567 -17.08 -5.59 7.77
CA THR A 567 -16.44 -5.84 9.08
C THR A 567 -16.11 -7.32 9.38
N VAL A 568 -16.49 -8.28 8.53
CA VAL A 568 -16.18 -9.73 8.73
C VAL A 568 -15.06 -10.16 7.79
N LEU A 569 -14.11 -10.97 8.27
CA LEU A 569 -12.92 -11.39 7.53
C LEU A 569 -12.75 -12.90 7.40
N TYR A 570 -12.66 -13.36 6.14
CA TYR A 570 -12.33 -14.74 5.77
C TYR A 570 -10.96 -14.85 5.10
N GLN A 571 -10.36 -16.04 5.20
CA GLN A 571 -9.25 -16.48 4.36
C GLN A 571 -9.81 -17.45 3.30
N LEU A 572 -9.50 -17.19 2.03
CA LEU A 572 -9.98 -17.98 0.89
C LEU A 572 -8.83 -18.76 0.23
N GLY A 573 -9.15 -19.63 -0.73
CA GLY A 573 -8.17 -20.49 -1.38
C GLY A 573 -7.02 -19.72 -2.02
N GLY A 574 -5.79 -20.13 -1.74
CA GLY A 574 -4.56 -19.48 -2.20
C GLY A 574 -4.15 -18.17 -1.50
N ALA A 575 -4.96 -17.63 -0.58
CA ALA A 575 -4.58 -16.45 0.22
C ALA A 575 -3.81 -16.87 1.48
N CYS A 576 -2.66 -16.24 1.76
CA CYS A 576 -1.86 -16.51 2.96
C CYS A 576 -2.28 -15.71 4.22
N ARG A 577 -3.32 -14.86 4.11
CA ARG A 577 -3.90 -14.04 5.18
C ARG A 577 -5.41 -13.93 5.04
N LYS A 578 -6.11 -13.65 6.15
CA LYS A 578 -7.52 -13.23 6.14
C LYS A 578 -7.64 -11.85 5.49
N ARG A 579 -8.18 -11.78 4.28
CA ARG A 579 -8.32 -10.51 3.52
C ARG A 579 -9.64 -10.33 2.78
N CYS A 580 -10.50 -11.35 2.79
CA CYS A 580 -11.81 -11.28 2.14
C CYS A 580 -12.84 -10.70 3.12
N HIS A 581 -13.25 -9.46 2.86
CA HIS A 581 -14.21 -8.68 3.65
C HIS A 581 -15.65 -9.02 3.24
N ARG A 582 -16.51 -9.22 4.23
CA ARG A 582 -17.96 -9.46 4.07
C ARG A 582 -18.74 -8.63 5.09
N ALA A 583 -20.01 -8.38 4.79
CA ALA A 583 -20.96 -7.90 5.79
C ALA A 583 -21.23 -8.96 6.87
N PRO A 584 -21.44 -8.57 8.14
CA PRO A 584 -21.98 -9.45 9.16
C PRO A 584 -23.43 -9.82 8.84
N ASP A 585 -23.89 -10.94 9.40
CA ASP A 585 -25.30 -11.29 9.39
C ASP A 585 -26.11 -10.29 10.26
N GLN A 586 -27.43 -10.20 10.01
CA GLN A 586 -28.33 -9.31 10.73
C GLN A 586 -28.55 -9.75 12.20
N LYS A 587 -29.24 -8.93 13.01
CA LYS A 587 -29.43 -9.19 14.46
C LYS A 587 -30.26 -10.45 14.77
N ASP A 588 -31.10 -10.88 13.84
CA ASP A 588 -31.86 -12.14 13.83
C ASP A 588 -31.04 -13.32 13.24
N GLY A 589 -29.76 -13.07 12.91
CA GLY A 589 -28.89 -13.98 12.18
C GLY A 589 -29.14 -14.02 10.67
N THR A 590 -30.08 -13.26 10.10
CA THR A 590 -30.40 -13.35 8.66
C THR A 590 -29.21 -12.88 7.81
N PRO A 591 -28.72 -13.68 6.84
CA PRO A 591 -27.46 -13.39 6.21
C PRO A 591 -27.53 -12.19 5.29
N VAL A 592 -26.41 -11.48 5.18
CA VAL A 592 -26.28 -10.38 4.23
C VAL A 592 -25.62 -10.92 2.94
N PRO A 593 -26.34 -11.01 1.81
CA PRO A 593 -25.79 -11.43 0.53
C PRO A 593 -24.94 -10.29 -0.04
N ILE A 594 -23.63 -10.36 0.19
CA ILE A 594 -22.73 -9.20 0.06
C ILE A 594 -22.74 -8.57 -1.35
N GLY A 595 -22.76 -9.36 -2.42
CA GLY A 595 -22.85 -8.88 -3.79
C GLY A 595 -24.12 -8.06 -4.04
N TYR A 596 -25.29 -8.63 -3.72
CA TYR A 596 -26.58 -7.93 -3.82
C TYR A 596 -26.63 -6.68 -2.93
N THR A 597 -26.07 -6.75 -1.72
CA THR A 597 -26.05 -5.63 -0.77
C THR A 597 -25.21 -4.46 -1.30
N ILE A 598 -24.02 -4.75 -1.85
CA ILE A 598 -23.19 -3.75 -2.53
C ILE A 598 -23.98 -3.15 -3.71
N MET A 599 -24.53 -3.98 -4.61
CA MET A 599 -25.24 -3.49 -5.79
C MET A 599 -26.44 -2.59 -5.40
N ARG A 600 -27.23 -3.00 -4.40
CA ARG A 600 -28.36 -2.23 -3.89
C ARG A 600 -27.92 -0.86 -3.36
N HIS A 601 -26.89 -0.79 -2.51
CA HIS A 601 -26.44 0.49 -1.94
C HIS A 601 -25.90 1.44 -3.02
N LEU A 602 -25.22 0.92 -4.04
CA LEU A 602 -24.74 1.73 -5.17
C LEU A 602 -25.90 2.17 -6.09
N GLU A 603 -26.88 1.30 -6.35
CA GLU A 603 -28.09 1.63 -7.11
C GLU A 603 -28.97 2.66 -6.38
N ASP A 604 -29.20 2.49 -5.09
CA ASP A 604 -29.89 3.45 -4.22
C ASP A 604 -29.17 4.81 -4.23
N HIS A 605 -27.82 4.83 -4.14
CA HIS A 605 -27.05 6.05 -4.25
C HIS A 605 -27.19 6.72 -5.63
N ILE A 606 -27.09 5.95 -6.73
CA ILE A 606 -27.28 6.47 -8.08
C ILE A 606 -28.68 7.09 -8.23
N ARG A 607 -29.73 6.35 -7.84
CA ARG A 607 -31.14 6.77 -8.00
C ARG A 607 -31.56 7.91 -7.07
N THR A 608 -30.90 8.12 -5.92
CA THR A 608 -31.30 9.15 -4.93
C THR A 608 -30.33 10.32 -4.76
N LYS A 609 -29.03 10.16 -5.08
CA LYS A 609 -28.00 11.20 -4.91
C LYS A 609 -27.40 11.69 -6.23
N LEU A 610 -27.48 10.88 -7.30
CA LEU A 610 -26.96 11.22 -8.62
C LEU A 610 -28.07 11.35 -9.68
N GLN A 611 -29.33 11.45 -9.26
CA GLN A 611 -30.47 11.73 -10.15
C GLN A 611 -30.21 13.00 -10.98
N GLY A 612 -30.37 12.90 -12.30
CA GLY A 612 -30.08 13.98 -13.25
C GLY A 612 -28.61 14.10 -13.67
N ARG A 613 -27.66 13.45 -12.97
CA ARG A 613 -26.28 13.22 -13.47
C ARG A 613 -26.11 11.84 -14.10
N VAL A 614 -26.72 10.81 -13.51
CA VAL A 614 -26.69 9.43 -14.00
C VAL A 614 -28.11 9.01 -14.40
N THR A 615 -28.25 8.55 -15.64
CA THR A 615 -29.48 7.94 -16.16
C THR A 615 -29.27 6.44 -16.31
N ILE A 616 -30.18 5.62 -15.80
CA ILE A 616 -30.15 4.16 -15.95
C ILE A 616 -31.17 3.76 -17.02
N LEU A 617 -30.74 3.03 -18.04
CA LEU A 617 -31.61 2.37 -19.01
C LEU A 617 -31.44 0.85 -18.89
N ASN A 618 -32.47 0.18 -18.37
CA ASN A 618 -32.56 -1.29 -18.32
C ASN A 618 -33.10 -1.84 -19.65
N GLU A 619 -33.10 -3.17 -19.80
CA GLU A 619 -33.54 -3.88 -21.02
C GLU A 619 -32.89 -3.36 -22.32
N THR A 620 -31.68 -2.81 -22.22
CA THR A 620 -31.01 -2.06 -23.29
C THR A 620 -29.71 -2.74 -23.72
N ALA A 621 -29.74 -3.41 -24.88
CA ALA A 621 -28.59 -4.12 -25.44
C ALA A 621 -27.77 -3.21 -26.36
N VAL A 622 -26.48 -3.01 -26.07
CA VAL A 622 -25.54 -2.38 -26.99
C VAL A 622 -25.06 -3.39 -28.04
N VAL A 623 -25.16 -3.01 -29.31
CA VAL A 623 -24.86 -3.86 -30.47
C VAL A 623 -23.63 -3.39 -31.27
N GLY A 624 -23.12 -2.19 -31.00
CA GLY A 624 -21.88 -1.69 -31.62
C GLY A 624 -21.33 -0.41 -31.00
N LEU A 625 -20.07 -0.11 -31.30
CA LEU A 625 -19.36 1.10 -30.88
C LEU A 625 -19.23 2.07 -32.05
N MET A 626 -19.72 3.30 -31.89
CA MET A 626 -19.56 4.38 -32.87
C MET A 626 -18.14 4.91 -32.77
N HIS A 627 -17.41 5.06 -33.88
CA HIS A 627 -16.00 5.43 -33.84
C HIS A 627 -15.50 6.14 -35.11
N ASP A 628 -14.51 7.01 -34.92
CA ASP A 628 -13.67 7.59 -35.98
C ASP A 628 -12.43 6.70 -36.18
N VAL A 629 -11.86 6.70 -37.38
CA VAL A 629 -10.55 6.09 -37.69
C VAL A 629 -9.68 7.07 -38.45
N ASN A 630 -8.55 7.47 -37.85
CA ASN A 630 -7.57 8.36 -38.45
C ASN A 630 -6.36 7.54 -38.94
N SER A 631 -5.90 7.75 -40.17
CA SER A 631 -4.62 7.23 -40.65
C SER A 631 -3.48 8.13 -40.18
N MET A 632 -2.50 7.55 -39.49
CA MET A 632 -1.35 8.26 -38.95
C MET A 632 -0.18 8.31 -39.96
N PRO A 633 0.74 9.28 -39.86
CA PRO A 633 1.84 9.44 -40.84
C PRO A 633 2.85 8.27 -40.91
N ASP A 634 2.87 7.40 -39.90
CA ASP A 634 3.66 6.16 -39.86
C ASP A 634 3.01 5.00 -40.64
N GLY A 635 1.74 5.15 -41.06
CA GLY A 635 0.91 4.12 -41.69
C GLY A 635 -0.01 3.37 -40.72
N SER A 636 0.04 3.68 -39.42
CA SER A 636 -0.83 3.09 -38.40
C SER A 636 -2.22 3.74 -38.36
N ARG A 637 -3.09 3.25 -37.48
CA ARG A 637 -4.46 3.76 -37.27
C ARG A 637 -4.64 4.24 -35.84
N GLU A 638 -5.13 5.46 -35.66
CA GLU A 638 -5.69 5.96 -34.40
C GLU A 638 -7.21 5.76 -34.46
N ILE A 639 -7.80 5.07 -33.49
CA ILE A 639 -9.24 4.82 -33.39
C ILE A 639 -9.78 5.59 -32.20
N ARG A 640 -10.88 6.33 -32.40
CA ARG A 640 -11.57 7.06 -31.33
C ARG A 640 -13.05 6.70 -31.26
N VAL A 641 -13.51 6.18 -30.13
CA VAL A 641 -14.92 5.93 -29.86
C VAL A 641 -15.66 7.24 -29.57
N ARG A 642 -16.91 7.32 -30.04
CA ARG A 642 -17.79 8.51 -30.07
C ARG A 642 -19.20 8.26 -29.57
N GLY A 643 -19.48 7.07 -29.04
CA GLY A 643 -20.81 6.65 -28.66
C GLY A 643 -21.06 5.17 -28.90
N VAL A 644 -22.32 4.77 -28.77
CA VAL A 644 -22.76 3.38 -28.90
C VAL A 644 -24.00 3.28 -29.76
N ARG A 645 -24.21 2.12 -30.40
CA ARG A 645 -25.48 1.74 -31.01
C ARG A 645 -26.20 0.74 -30.11
N TYR A 646 -27.45 0.99 -29.77
CA TYR A 646 -28.22 0.15 -28.85
C TYR A 646 -29.62 -0.14 -29.38
N LYS A 647 -30.25 -1.22 -28.90
CA LYS A 647 -31.69 -1.46 -29.03
C LYS A 647 -32.31 -1.79 -27.67
N SER A 648 -33.60 -1.53 -27.52
CA SER A 648 -34.36 -2.14 -26.43
C SER A 648 -34.57 -3.64 -26.74
N ILE A 649 -34.63 -4.47 -25.70
CA ILE A 649 -35.00 -5.89 -25.78
C ILE A 649 -36.52 -6.08 -25.72
N SER A 650 -37.25 -5.17 -25.07
CA SER A 650 -38.71 -5.17 -25.01
C SER A 650 -39.37 -4.49 -26.23
N ASP A 651 -38.59 -3.87 -27.12
CA ASP A 651 -39.06 -3.34 -28.40
C ASP A 651 -39.06 -4.40 -29.51
N ALA A 652 -40.24 -4.88 -29.87
CA ALA A 652 -40.45 -5.87 -30.93
C ALA A 652 -40.08 -5.40 -32.34
N SER A 653 -39.79 -4.11 -32.55
CA SER A 653 -39.28 -3.60 -33.85
C SER A 653 -37.77 -3.81 -34.04
N GLU A 654 -37.06 -4.20 -32.98
CA GLU A 654 -35.58 -4.29 -32.92
C GLU A 654 -34.84 -2.98 -33.30
N THR A 655 -35.50 -1.81 -33.22
CA THR A 655 -34.94 -0.55 -33.72
C THR A 655 -33.62 -0.20 -33.04
N VAL A 656 -32.56 -0.04 -33.86
CA VAL A 656 -31.23 0.35 -33.40
C VAL A 656 -31.11 1.87 -33.39
N MET A 657 -30.74 2.42 -32.23
CA MET A 657 -30.56 3.84 -31.95
C MET A 657 -29.09 4.17 -31.69
N ASP A 658 -28.65 5.35 -32.12
CA ASP A 658 -27.30 5.88 -31.87
C ASP A 658 -27.30 6.78 -30.62
N LEU A 659 -26.35 6.57 -29.71
CA LEU A 659 -26.14 7.39 -28.50
C LEU A 659 -24.72 7.99 -28.49
N PRO A 660 -24.56 9.27 -28.90
CA PRO A 660 -23.26 9.95 -28.88
C PRO A 660 -22.71 10.19 -27.47
N ALA A 661 -21.42 9.96 -27.29
CA ALA A 661 -20.68 10.10 -26.03
C ALA A 661 -19.22 10.53 -26.29
N ASP A 662 -18.61 11.23 -25.32
CA ASP A 662 -17.21 11.61 -25.36
C ASP A 662 -16.27 10.46 -25.01
N ALA A 663 -16.77 9.53 -24.18
CA ALA A 663 -16.12 8.27 -23.82
C ALA A 663 -17.16 7.17 -23.51
N VAL A 664 -16.72 5.91 -23.65
CA VAL A 664 -17.49 4.69 -23.36
C VAL A 664 -16.69 3.80 -22.40
N VAL A 665 -17.34 3.30 -21.36
CA VAL A 665 -16.78 2.31 -20.42
C VAL A 665 -17.45 0.96 -20.64
N LEU A 666 -16.67 -0.07 -20.97
CA LEU A 666 -17.09 -1.46 -21.00
C LEU A 666 -17.03 -2.04 -19.58
N ALA A 667 -18.18 -2.44 -19.05
CA ALA A 667 -18.33 -3.11 -17.76
C ALA A 667 -19.23 -4.36 -17.88
N THR A 668 -19.25 -4.99 -19.06
CA THR A 668 -20.24 -5.99 -19.49
C THR A 668 -20.13 -7.35 -18.79
N GLY A 669 -19.10 -7.55 -17.98
CA GLY A 669 -18.70 -8.88 -17.52
C GLY A 669 -18.13 -9.76 -18.64
N GLY A 670 -17.85 -11.02 -18.29
CA GLY A 670 -17.15 -11.97 -19.15
C GLY A 670 -18.03 -12.78 -20.11
N PHE A 671 -17.45 -13.87 -20.61
CA PHE A 671 -18.07 -14.82 -21.54
C PHE A 671 -18.37 -16.19 -20.91
N SER A 672 -18.46 -16.23 -19.57
CA SER A 672 -18.60 -17.44 -18.74
C SER A 672 -19.93 -18.20 -18.87
N ASN A 673 -20.84 -17.78 -19.76
CA ASN A 673 -21.99 -18.57 -20.23
C ASN A 673 -22.32 -18.29 -21.72
N ASP A 674 -21.30 -18.05 -22.55
CA ASP A 674 -21.50 -17.70 -23.95
C ASP A 674 -21.93 -18.90 -24.81
N GLN A 675 -23.25 -19.07 -24.99
CA GLN A 675 -23.85 -20.12 -25.83
C GLN A 675 -24.18 -19.65 -27.26
N THR A 676 -23.74 -18.45 -27.66
CA THR A 676 -24.10 -17.86 -28.95
C THR A 676 -23.43 -18.57 -30.14
N SER A 677 -23.88 -18.29 -31.36
CA SER A 677 -23.28 -18.84 -32.59
C SER A 677 -21.83 -18.40 -32.81
N ASN A 678 -21.42 -17.26 -32.24
CA ASN A 678 -20.03 -16.77 -32.21
C ASN A 678 -19.41 -16.89 -30.79
N SER A 679 -19.68 -18.01 -30.12
CA SER A 679 -19.25 -18.29 -28.74
C SER A 679 -17.74 -18.19 -28.54
N LEU A 680 -17.31 -17.27 -27.66
CA LEU A 680 -15.92 -17.15 -27.23
C LEU A 680 -15.46 -18.36 -26.41
N LEU A 681 -16.37 -19.03 -25.68
CA LEU A 681 -16.06 -20.31 -25.02
C LEU A 681 -15.75 -21.41 -26.05
N ARG A 682 -16.53 -21.49 -27.13
CA ARG A 682 -16.27 -22.47 -28.20
C ARG A 682 -15.00 -22.14 -28.98
N GLU A 683 -14.68 -20.86 -29.14
CA GLU A 683 -13.49 -20.39 -29.86
C GLU A 683 -12.19 -20.62 -29.07
N TYR A 684 -12.16 -20.24 -27.78
CA TYR A 684 -10.92 -20.21 -26.98
C TYR A 684 -10.81 -21.28 -25.89
N ALA A 685 -11.92 -21.87 -25.44
CA ALA A 685 -11.95 -22.92 -24.42
C ALA A 685 -12.87 -24.10 -24.80
N PRO A 686 -12.73 -24.70 -26.01
CA PRO A 686 -13.67 -25.70 -26.52
C PRO A 686 -13.78 -26.95 -25.64
N ASN A 687 -12.73 -27.28 -24.88
CA ASN A 687 -12.70 -28.38 -23.91
C ASN A 687 -13.59 -28.14 -22.65
N LEU A 688 -14.05 -26.91 -22.43
CA LEU A 688 -15.02 -26.54 -21.39
C LEU A 688 -16.39 -26.20 -21.97
N TYR A 689 -16.54 -26.19 -23.31
CA TYR A 689 -17.80 -25.82 -23.93
C TYR A 689 -18.89 -26.86 -23.60
N GLY A 690 -19.98 -26.39 -22.97
CA GLY A 690 -21.09 -27.23 -22.54
C GLY A 690 -21.01 -27.75 -21.09
N THR A 691 -19.90 -27.55 -20.38
CA THR A 691 -19.78 -27.72 -18.92
C THR A 691 -20.81 -26.83 -18.18
N PRO A 692 -21.36 -27.24 -17.02
CA PRO A 692 -22.21 -26.37 -16.20
C PRO A 692 -21.50 -25.07 -15.80
N THR A 693 -22.26 -24.03 -15.49
CA THR A 693 -21.77 -22.69 -15.10
C THR A 693 -22.50 -22.16 -13.87
N THR A 694 -21.92 -21.19 -13.18
CA THR A 694 -22.55 -20.46 -12.06
C THR A 694 -23.07 -19.08 -12.47
N ASN A 695 -22.92 -18.73 -13.75
CA ASN A 695 -23.19 -17.39 -14.29
C ASN A 695 -24.57 -17.27 -14.93
N GLY A 696 -25.07 -16.03 -15.06
CA GLY A 696 -26.31 -15.76 -15.79
C GLY A 696 -26.18 -16.05 -17.29
N THR A 697 -27.32 -16.24 -17.96
CA THR A 697 -27.42 -16.35 -19.43
C THR A 697 -26.92 -15.11 -20.15
N PHE A 698 -26.89 -13.95 -19.48
CA PHE A 698 -26.34 -12.69 -19.96
C PHE A 698 -24.81 -12.67 -20.14
N ALA A 699 -24.06 -13.63 -19.60
CA ALA A 699 -22.58 -13.64 -19.63
C ALA A 699 -22.02 -14.13 -20.98
N THR A 700 -22.30 -13.38 -22.04
CA THR A 700 -22.08 -13.72 -23.46
C THR A 700 -20.87 -13.00 -24.10
N GLY A 701 -20.10 -12.24 -23.33
CA GLY A 701 -18.88 -11.59 -23.81
C GLY A 701 -19.06 -10.44 -24.80
N ASP A 702 -20.25 -9.82 -24.86
CA ASP A 702 -20.60 -8.85 -25.90
C ASP A 702 -19.63 -7.66 -25.98
N GLY A 703 -19.15 -7.16 -24.84
CA GLY A 703 -18.13 -6.12 -24.75
C GLY A 703 -16.81 -6.55 -25.39
N VAL A 704 -16.35 -7.78 -25.12
CA VAL A 704 -15.14 -8.38 -25.72
C VAL A 704 -15.32 -8.53 -27.24
N LYS A 705 -16.50 -8.99 -27.69
CA LYS A 705 -16.84 -9.13 -29.11
C LYS A 705 -16.88 -7.79 -29.84
N MET A 706 -17.33 -6.71 -29.19
CA MET A 706 -17.30 -5.36 -29.75
C MET A 706 -15.90 -4.75 -29.78
N ALA A 707 -15.14 -4.89 -28.70
CA ALA A 707 -13.76 -4.42 -28.61
C ALA A 707 -12.84 -5.11 -29.64
N ARG A 708 -12.95 -6.45 -29.78
CA ARG A 708 -12.21 -7.22 -30.80
C ARG A 708 -12.47 -6.72 -32.23
N LYS A 709 -13.70 -6.28 -32.54
CA LYS A 709 -14.03 -5.69 -33.86
C LYS A 709 -13.32 -4.36 -34.14
N LEU A 710 -12.89 -3.64 -33.10
CA LEU A 710 -12.05 -2.44 -33.23
C LEU A 710 -10.54 -2.76 -33.25
N GLY A 711 -10.15 -4.03 -33.13
CA GLY A 711 -8.75 -4.42 -33.01
C GLY A 711 -8.17 -4.31 -31.59
N ALA A 712 -9.00 -4.26 -30.55
CA ALA A 712 -8.51 -4.37 -29.17
C ALA A 712 -7.79 -5.71 -28.95
N THR A 713 -6.61 -5.66 -28.34
CA THR A 713 -5.81 -6.85 -28.02
C THR A 713 -6.56 -7.67 -26.97
N LEU A 714 -6.65 -8.99 -27.19
CA LEU A 714 -7.21 -9.92 -26.21
C LEU A 714 -6.07 -10.74 -25.58
N VAL A 715 -6.12 -10.93 -24.27
CA VAL A 715 -5.11 -11.71 -23.52
C VAL A 715 -5.79 -12.83 -22.73
N ASP A 716 -5.08 -13.94 -22.52
CA ASP A 716 -5.51 -15.07 -21.67
C ASP A 716 -6.90 -15.66 -21.97
N MET A 717 -7.39 -15.57 -23.21
CA MET A 717 -8.77 -15.97 -23.57
C MET A 717 -9.11 -17.45 -23.33
N ASP A 718 -8.13 -18.35 -23.27
CA ASP A 718 -8.29 -19.76 -22.89
C ASP A 718 -8.35 -19.97 -21.36
N LYS A 719 -7.99 -18.95 -20.57
CA LYS A 719 -7.95 -19.00 -19.10
C LYS A 719 -9.36 -18.78 -18.53
N VAL A 720 -10.13 -19.87 -18.52
CA VAL A 720 -11.48 -19.93 -17.93
C VAL A 720 -11.45 -20.73 -16.63
N GLN A 721 -11.89 -20.14 -15.52
CA GLN A 721 -11.90 -20.76 -14.19
C GLN A 721 -13.19 -21.56 -13.97
N LEU A 722 -13.00 -22.81 -13.54
CA LEU A 722 -14.03 -23.59 -12.85
C LEU A 722 -14.03 -23.23 -11.36
N HIS A 723 -15.22 -23.06 -10.77
CA HIS A 723 -15.42 -23.16 -9.33
C HIS A 723 -15.64 -24.63 -8.99
N PRO A 724 -14.92 -25.22 -8.01
CA PRO A 724 -15.05 -26.64 -7.69
C PRO A 724 -16.41 -27.00 -7.07
N THR A 725 -17.15 -26.00 -6.56
CA THR A 725 -18.38 -26.18 -5.79
C THR A 725 -19.55 -25.44 -6.42
N GLY A 726 -19.96 -25.84 -7.64
CA GLY A 726 -21.32 -25.62 -8.13
C GLY A 726 -22.25 -26.66 -7.49
N LEU A 727 -23.32 -26.23 -6.83
CA LEU A 727 -24.27 -27.12 -6.15
C LEU A 727 -25.19 -27.76 -7.19
N ILE A 728 -25.28 -29.10 -7.18
CA ILE A 728 -26.29 -29.83 -7.95
C ILE A 728 -27.58 -29.83 -7.12
N ASP A 729 -28.68 -29.31 -7.70
CA ASP A 729 -30.02 -29.54 -7.15
C ASP A 729 -30.46 -30.98 -7.48
N PRO A 730 -30.79 -31.84 -6.49
CA PRO A 730 -31.31 -33.17 -6.75
C PRO A 730 -32.64 -33.19 -7.54
N LYS A 731 -33.40 -32.08 -7.52
CA LYS A 731 -34.68 -31.93 -8.23
C LYS A 731 -34.50 -31.56 -9.70
N ASP A 732 -33.41 -30.86 -10.03
CA ASP A 732 -32.99 -30.56 -11.40
C ASP A 732 -31.47 -30.80 -11.59
N PRO A 733 -31.04 -32.08 -11.63
CA PRO A 733 -29.62 -32.40 -11.79
C PRO A 733 -29.07 -31.96 -13.15
N ALA A 734 -29.94 -31.86 -14.17
CA ALA A 734 -29.58 -31.53 -15.54
C ALA A 734 -29.34 -30.03 -15.77
N ASN A 735 -29.79 -29.15 -14.87
CA ASN A 735 -29.65 -27.70 -15.01
C ASN A 735 -28.20 -27.29 -15.31
N LYS A 736 -27.96 -26.58 -16.41
CA LYS A 736 -26.60 -26.10 -16.73
C LYS A 736 -26.18 -24.87 -15.92
N THR A 737 -27.10 -24.18 -15.27
CA THR A 737 -26.79 -23.10 -14.33
C THR A 737 -26.88 -23.63 -12.89
N LYS A 738 -25.73 -23.90 -12.27
CA LYS A 738 -25.65 -24.37 -10.89
C LYS A 738 -25.64 -23.20 -9.90
N TYR A 739 -26.24 -23.41 -8.73
CA TYR A 739 -26.08 -22.48 -7.62
C TYR A 739 -24.62 -22.46 -7.17
N LEU A 740 -24.05 -21.28 -6.94
CA LEU A 740 -22.69 -21.16 -6.41
C LEU A 740 -22.67 -21.57 -4.94
N GLY A 741 -22.12 -22.74 -4.64
CA GLY A 741 -21.70 -23.08 -3.28
C GLY A 741 -20.43 -22.27 -2.98
N PRO A 742 -20.49 -21.25 -2.10
CA PRO A 742 -19.38 -20.30 -1.95
C PRO A 742 -18.11 -20.99 -1.46
N GLU A 743 -16.96 -20.43 -1.82
CA GLU A 743 -15.66 -20.87 -1.29
C GLU A 743 -15.59 -20.81 0.25
N ALA A 744 -16.40 -19.96 0.87
CA ALA A 744 -16.59 -19.90 2.32
C ALA A 744 -17.16 -21.21 2.93
N LEU A 745 -17.82 -22.10 2.18
CA LEU A 745 -18.20 -23.43 2.70
C LEU A 745 -16.94 -24.23 3.12
N ARG A 746 -15.93 -24.25 2.24
CA ARG A 746 -14.62 -24.85 2.50
C ARG A 746 -13.79 -23.99 3.47
N GLY A 747 -13.84 -22.66 3.29
CA GLY A 747 -13.18 -21.67 4.14
C GLY A 747 -13.65 -21.65 5.61
N SER A 748 -14.86 -22.13 5.89
CA SER A 748 -15.42 -22.31 7.23
C SER A 748 -15.33 -23.74 7.76
N GLY A 749 -14.67 -24.66 7.04
CA GLY A 749 -14.32 -26.00 7.54
C GLY A 749 -14.87 -27.18 6.75
N GLY A 750 -15.74 -26.96 5.75
CA GLY A 750 -16.33 -28.03 4.95
C GLY A 750 -15.31 -28.88 4.20
N VAL A 751 -15.40 -30.20 4.36
CA VAL A 751 -14.52 -31.20 3.72
C VAL A 751 -15.10 -31.69 2.40
N LEU A 752 -14.25 -32.30 1.55
CA LEU A 752 -14.67 -32.94 0.30
C LEU A 752 -14.42 -34.44 0.35
N LEU A 753 -15.47 -35.24 0.16
CA LEU A 753 -15.42 -36.70 0.17
C LEU A 753 -15.75 -37.29 -1.22
N ASN A 754 -15.11 -38.41 -1.55
CA ASN A 754 -15.42 -39.24 -2.72
C ASN A 754 -16.53 -40.27 -2.39
N LYS A 755 -16.90 -41.13 -3.35
CA LYS A 755 -17.90 -42.21 -3.12
C LYS A 755 -17.44 -43.33 -2.15
N ASN A 756 -16.17 -43.39 -1.79
CA ASN A 756 -15.66 -44.34 -0.79
C ASN A 756 -15.77 -43.79 0.64
N GLY A 757 -16.17 -42.53 0.81
CA GLY A 757 -16.17 -41.81 2.09
C GLY A 757 -14.82 -41.16 2.44
N GLU A 758 -13.87 -41.13 1.49
CA GLU A 758 -12.48 -40.69 1.72
C GLU A 758 -12.26 -39.23 1.30
N ARG A 759 -11.37 -38.52 2.01
CA ARG A 759 -10.86 -37.21 1.56
C ARG A 759 -9.77 -37.38 0.51
N PHE A 760 -9.79 -36.54 -0.53
CA PHE A 760 -8.92 -36.69 -1.71
C PHE A 760 -8.16 -35.40 -2.13
N VAL A 761 -8.37 -34.26 -1.45
CA VAL A 761 -7.72 -32.98 -1.81
C VAL A 761 -7.64 -32.01 -0.61
N ASN A 762 -6.70 -31.07 -0.64
CA ASN A 762 -6.74 -29.88 0.22
C ASN A 762 -7.89 -28.96 -0.21
N GLU A 763 -8.92 -28.82 0.61
CA GLU A 763 -10.12 -28.04 0.29
C GLU A 763 -9.88 -26.52 0.25
N LEU A 764 -8.71 -26.05 0.70
CA LEU A 764 -8.27 -24.65 0.68
C LEU A 764 -7.22 -24.36 -0.39
N ASP A 765 -6.97 -25.31 -1.31
CA ASP A 765 -6.07 -25.13 -2.44
C ASP A 765 -6.65 -24.24 -3.56
N LEU A 766 -5.88 -24.06 -4.64
CA LEU A 766 -6.33 -23.34 -5.83
C LEU A 766 -7.56 -24.01 -6.46
N ARG A 767 -8.50 -23.19 -6.94
CA ARG A 767 -9.76 -23.65 -7.57
C ARG A 767 -9.54 -24.61 -8.73
N SER A 768 -8.46 -24.43 -9.49
CA SER A 768 -7.98 -25.34 -10.53
C SER A 768 -7.65 -26.73 -9.98
N VAL A 769 -6.84 -26.82 -8.92
CA VAL A 769 -6.44 -28.07 -8.26
C VAL A 769 -7.66 -28.80 -7.70
N VAL A 770 -8.52 -28.11 -6.95
CA VAL A 770 -9.73 -28.72 -6.37
C VAL A 770 -10.71 -29.19 -7.46
N SER A 771 -10.87 -28.43 -8.55
CA SER A 771 -11.74 -28.83 -9.67
C SER A 771 -11.19 -30.04 -10.43
N GLN A 772 -9.88 -30.09 -10.66
CA GLN A 772 -9.20 -31.23 -11.27
C GLN A 772 -9.32 -32.49 -10.39
N ALA A 773 -9.15 -32.35 -9.08
CA ALA A 773 -9.26 -33.45 -8.13
C ALA A 773 -10.66 -34.06 -8.08
N ILE A 774 -11.72 -33.24 -8.17
CA ILE A 774 -13.11 -33.73 -8.27
C ILE A 774 -13.34 -34.46 -9.60
N ASN A 775 -12.91 -33.87 -10.73
CA ASN A 775 -13.04 -34.52 -12.04
C ASN A 775 -12.29 -35.86 -12.10
N ALA A 776 -11.13 -35.96 -11.45
CA ALA A 776 -10.32 -37.18 -11.36
C ALA A 776 -10.96 -38.30 -10.52
N GLN A 777 -12.02 -38.03 -9.75
CA GLN A 777 -12.80 -39.09 -9.09
C GLN A 777 -13.70 -39.86 -10.09
N ASP A 778 -13.85 -39.37 -11.32
CA ASP A 778 -14.69 -39.86 -12.43
C ASP A 778 -16.20 -40.07 -12.13
N ASN A 779 -16.63 -39.91 -10.88
CA ASN A 779 -18.00 -40.07 -10.42
C ASN A 779 -18.99 -39.12 -11.12
N VAL A 780 -19.91 -39.66 -11.93
CA VAL A 780 -21.02 -38.92 -12.55
C VAL A 780 -22.24 -38.92 -11.61
N TYR A 781 -22.91 -37.77 -11.45
CA TYR A 781 -24.17 -37.69 -10.71
C TYR A 781 -25.35 -38.17 -11.60
N PRO A 782 -26.30 -38.98 -11.10
CA PRO A 782 -27.43 -39.48 -11.89
C PRO A 782 -28.23 -38.36 -12.58
N ASN A 783 -28.65 -38.60 -13.82
CA ASN A 783 -29.47 -37.68 -14.64
C ASN A 783 -28.89 -36.26 -14.86
N SER A 784 -27.63 -36.00 -14.50
CA SER A 784 -27.02 -34.66 -14.47
C SER A 784 -26.43 -34.16 -15.80
N GLY A 785 -26.74 -34.81 -16.92
CA GLY A 785 -26.11 -34.55 -18.22
C GLY A 785 -24.60 -34.84 -18.26
N GLY A 786 -24.07 -35.64 -17.32
CA GLY A 786 -22.65 -36.01 -17.26
C GLY A 786 -21.81 -35.23 -16.22
N SER A 787 -22.44 -34.47 -15.31
CA SER A 787 -21.74 -33.68 -14.29
C SER A 787 -20.92 -34.59 -13.35
N LYS A 788 -19.60 -34.41 -13.34
CA LYS A 788 -18.69 -35.07 -12.38
C LYS A 788 -18.86 -34.45 -10.99
N PHE A 789 -18.92 -35.25 -9.92
CA PHE A 789 -19.26 -34.74 -8.58
C PHE A 789 -18.48 -35.36 -7.42
N ALA A 790 -18.48 -34.62 -6.31
CA ALA A 790 -18.06 -35.05 -4.98
C ALA A 790 -19.09 -34.60 -3.93
N TYR A 791 -18.90 -35.02 -2.68
CA TYR A 791 -19.75 -34.66 -1.54
C TYR A 791 -19.05 -33.57 -0.72
N CYS A 792 -19.69 -32.42 -0.52
CA CYS A 792 -19.21 -31.39 0.39
C CYS A 792 -19.95 -31.52 1.73
N VAL A 793 -19.22 -31.81 2.80
CA VAL A 793 -19.77 -32.11 4.13
C VAL A 793 -19.32 -31.05 5.13
N LEU A 794 -20.29 -30.47 5.85
CA LEU A 794 -20.06 -29.55 6.96
C LEU A 794 -20.53 -30.21 8.27
N SER A 795 -19.70 -30.13 9.31
CA SER A 795 -20.15 -30.33 10.70
C SER A 795 -21.05 -29.17 11.15
N GLU A 796 -21.73 -29.34 12.27
CA GLU A 796 -22.46 -28.28 12.97
C GLU A 796 -21.55 -27.07 13.33
N GLU A 797 -20.26 -27.29 13.55
CA GLU A 797 -19.22 -26.26 13.75
C GLU A 797 -18.92 -25.49 12.46
N ALA A 798 -18.71 -26.21 11.35
CA ALA A 798 -18.52 -25.58 10.04
C ALA A 798 -19.77 -24.79 9.60
N ALA A 799 -20.97 -25.30 9.94
CA ALA A 799 -22.24 -24.64 9.72
C ALA A 799 -22.37 -23.33 10.55
N LYS A 800 -21.92 -23.33 11.81
CA LYS A 800 -21.83 -22.11 12.64
C LYS A 800 -20.88 -21.09 12.01
N LEU A 801 -19.66 -21.49 11.61
CA LEU A 801 -18.65 -20.60 11.01
C LEU A 801 -19.00 -20.09 9.60
N PHE A 802 -19.83 -20.82 8.86
CA PHE A 802 -20.37 -20.35 7.57
C PHE A 802 -21.57 -19.38 7.76
N GLY A 803 -22.19 -19.41 8.94
CA GLY A 803 -23.42 -18.72 9.30
C GLY A 803 -24.61 -19.68 9.20
N LYS A 804 -25.24 -20.01 10.33
CA LYS A 804 -26.36 -20.98 10.38
C LYS A 804 -27.50 -20.64 9.43
N ASN A 805 -27.85 -19.36 9.32
CA ASN A 805 -28.93 -18.94 8.43
C ASN A 805 -28.46 -18.88 6.96
N SER A 806 -27.15 -18.70 6.71
CA SER A 806 -26.57 -18.86 5.36
C SER A 806 -26.76 -20.30 4.90
N LEU A 807 -26.40 -21.28 5.74
CA LEU A 807 -26.66 -22.69 5.43
C LEU A 807 -28.15 -23.00 5.34
N THR A 808 -28.99 -22.44 6.21
CA THR A 808 -30.45 -22.65 6.20
C THR A 808 -31.10 -22.16 4.90
N TYR A 809 -30.58 -21.12 4.25
CA TYR A 809 -31.02 -20.73 2.91
C TYR A 809 -30.76 -21.85 1.88
N TYR A 810 -29.51 -22.32 1.73
CA TYR A 810 -29.20 -23.39 0.78
C TYR A 810 -29.92 -24.71 1.15
N TRP A 811 -30.01 -25.04 2.43
CA TRP A 811 -30.65 -26.25 2.95
C TRP A 811 -32.18 -26.22 2.84
N LYS A 812 -32.85 -25.35 3.61
CA LYS A 812 -34.32 -25.38 3.75
C LYS A 812 -35.04 -24.57 2.68
N ALA A 813 -34.50 -23.42 2.27
CA ALA A 813 -35.17 -22.55 1.30
C ALA A 813 -34.93 -22.96 -0.16
N GLN A 814 -33.80 -23.60 -0.48
CA GLN A 814 -33.49 -24.09 -1.83
C GLN A 814 -33.55 -25.63 -1.95
N GLY A 815 -33.18 -26.38 -0.90
CA GLY A 815 -33.14 -27.86 -0.94
C GLY A 815 -31.82 -28.43 -1.49
N LEU A 816 -30.74 -27.66 -1.44
CA LEU A 816 -29.43 -27.98 -2.02
C LEU A 816 -28.50 -28.73 -1.04
N PHE A 817 -28.97 -28.98 0.18
CA PHE A 817 -28.28 -29.77 1.20
C PHE A 817 -29.22 -30.82 1.79
N THR A 818 -28.67 -31.96 2.22
CA THR A 818 -29.31 -32.94 3.09
C THR A 818 -28.67 -32.85 4.47
N ARG A 819 -29.47 -32.91 5.55
CA ARG A 819 -28.95 -33.05 6.92
C ARG A 819 -29.10 -34.51 7.35
N VAL A 820 -28.06 -35.08 7.92
CA VAL A 820 -28.04 -36.42 8.54
C VAL A 820 -27.51 -36.34 9.96
N ASP A 821 -27.97 -37.23 10.84
CA ASP A 821 -27.73 -37.12 12.29
C ASP A 821 -26.40 -37.73 12.75
N ASP A 822 -25.91 -38.79 12.10
CA ASP A 822 -24.72 -39.53 12.50
C ASP A 822 -23.89 -40.06 11.30
N VAL A 823 -22.79 -40.78 11.60
CA VAL A 823 -21.85 -41.33 10.62
C VAL A 823 -22.47 -42.48 9.79
N ALA A 824 -23.40 -43.25 10.34
CA ALA A 824 -24.05 -44.33 9.61
C ALA A 824 -25.03 -43.78 8.57
N ALA A 825 -25.84 -42.79 8.93
CA ALA A 825 -26.71 -42.07 8.01
C ALA A 825 -25.91 -41.28 6.94
N LEU A 826 -24.73 -40.75 7.29
CA LEU A 826 -23.82 -40.14 6.32
C LEU A 826 -23.21 -41.17 5.36
N ALA A 827 -22.83 -42.34 5.85
CA ALA A 827 -22.31 -43.44 5.03
C ALA A 827 -23.38 -43.98 4.06
N GLU A 828 -24.62 -44.11 4.51
CA GLU A 828 -25.78 -44.48 3.67
C GLU A 828 -26.02 -43.46 2.56
N LEU A 829 -26.01 -42.15 2.89
CA LEU A 829 -26.19 -41.07 1.92
C LEU A 829 -25.07 -40.97 0.87
N ILE A 830 -23.85 -41.40 1.22
CA ILE A 830 -22.72 -41.50 0.29
C ILE A 830 -22.78 -42.81 -0.52
N GLY A 831 -23.24 -43.90 0.11
CA GLY A 831 -23.16 -45.27 -0.41
C GLY A 831 -21.82 -45.96 -0.11
N CYS A 832 -21.16 -45.61 1.00
CA CYS A 832 -19.83 -46.10 1.38
C CYS A 832 -19.82 -46.96 2.65
N PRO A 833 -18.75 -47.73 2.93
CA PRO A 833 -18.60 -48.45 4.19
C PRO A 833 -18.46 -47.50 5.38
N VAL A 834 -19.25 -47.71 6.43
CA VAL A 834 -19.27 -46.86 7.65
C VAL A 834 -17.87 -46.69 8.25
N HIS A 835 -17.11 -47.78 8.37
CA HIS A 835 -15.75 -47.78 8.93
C HIS A 835 -14.75 -46.94 8.11
N THR A 836 -14.86 -46.91 6.78
CA THR A 836 -13.97 -46.08 5.92
C THR A 836 -14.22 -44.60 6.13
N LEU A 837 -15.51 -44.21 6.23
CA LEU A 837 -15.91 -42.85 6.54
C LEU A 837 -15.51 -42.46 7.97
N GLN A 838 -15.78 -43.33 8.95
CA GLN A 838 -15.42 -43.10 10.35
C GLN A 838 -13.92 -42.85 10.51
N ASN A 839 -13.06 -43.73 9.96
CA ASN A 839 -11.60 -43.54 10.00
C ASN A 839 -11.16 -42.24 9.32
N THR A 840 -11.84 -41.82 8.24
CA THR A 840 -11.56 -40.55 7.56
C THR A 840 -11.90 -39.33 8.43
N LEU A 841 -13.00 -39.38 9.18
CA LEU A 841 -13.44 -38.33 10.10
C LEU A 841 -12.56 -38.29 11.37
N GLU A 842 -12.27 -39.44 12.00
CA GLU A 842 -11.37 -39.53 13.15
C GLU A 842 -9.95 -39.02 12.81
N THR A 843 -9.45 -39.37 11.62
CA THR A 843 -8.16 -38.86 11.12
C THR A 843 -8.19 -37.34 10.93
N TYR A 844 -9.29 -36.78 10.40
CA TYR A 844 -9.43 -35.33 10.24
C TYR A 844 -9.54 -34.61 11.59
N GLU A 845 -10.30 -35.16 12.54
CA GLU A 845 -10.48 -34.65 13.90
C GLU A 845 -9.18 -34.62 14.70
N HIS A 846 -8.42 -35.71 14.68
CA HIS A 846 -7.08 -35.80 15.29
C HIS A 846 -6.12 -34.76 14.68
N LEU A 847 -5.97 -34.72 13.36
CA LEU A 847 -5.10 -33.77 12.66
C LEU A 847 -5.51 -32.31 12.88
N SER A 848 -6.82 -32.03 12.89
CA SER A 848 -7.37 -30.69 13.13
C SER A 848 -7.12 -30.22 14.56
N THR A 849 -7.24 -31.12 15.54
CA THR A 849 -7.07 -30.80 16.96
C THR A 849 -5.59 -30.58 17.30
N GLU A 850 -4.71 -31.44 16.79
CA GLU A 850 -3.25 -31.31 16.97
C GLU A 850 -2.60 -30.33 15.98
N LYS A 851 -3.37 -29.73 15.06
CA LYS A 851 -2.93 -28.79 14.02
C LYS A 851 -1.82 -29.36 13.10
N LYS A 852 -1.78 -30.68 12.94
CA LYS A 852 -0.77 -31.41 12.15
C LYS A 852 -1.11 -31.41 10.65
N ALA A 853 -0.06 -31.48 9.83
CA ALA A 853 -0.21 -31.60 8.37
C ALA A 853 -0.91 -32.91 7.99
N CYS A 854 -1.97 -32.84 7.19
CA CYS A 854 -2.61 -34.03 6.65
C CYS A 854 -1.76 -34.66 5.55
N VAL A 855 -1.02 -35.73 5.88
CA VAL A 855 -0.08 -36.44 4.98
C VAL A 855 -0.69 -36.75 3.60
N LEU A 856 -1.95 -37.17 3.55
CA LEU A 856 -2.64 -37.55 2.31
C LEU A 856 -3.02 -36.36 1.42
N THR A 857 -3.23 -35.16 1.98
CA THR A 857 -3.77 -34.00 1.23
C THR A 857 -2.92 -32.74 1.28
N GLY A 858 -1.87 -32.67 2.10
CA GLY A 858 -1.09 -31.45 2.34
C GLY A 858 -1.81 -30.37 3.15
N LYS A 859 -3.07 -30.59 3.58
CA LYS A 859 -3.87 -29.62 4.34
C LYS A 859 -3.19 -29.30 5.68
N LEU A 860 -2.96 -28.01 5.91
CA LEU A 860 -2.33 -27.43 7.12
C LEU A 860 -3.24 -26.47 7.89
N VAL A 861 -4.35 -26.02 7.29
CA VAL A 861 -5.26 -25.03 7.88
C VAL A 861 -6.63 -25.66 8.04
N PHE A 862 -7.11 -25.72 9.28
CA PHE A 862 -8.35 -26.33 9.69
C PHE A 862 -9.24 -25.26 10.35
N PRO A 863 -10.26 -24.71 9.64
CA PRO A 863 -11.13 -23.67 10.19
C PRO A 863 -12.03 -24.18 11.33
N SER A 864 -12.44 -25.45 11.26
CA SER A 864 -13.15 -26.17 12.32
C SER A 864 -12.76 -27.65 12.31
N VAL A 865 -13.03 -28.31 13.43
CA VAL A 865 -13.09 -29.77 13.51
C VAL A 865 -14.29 -30.29 12.70
N VAL A 866 -14.11 -31.44 12.05
CA VAL A 866 -15.17 -32.24 11.41
C VAL A 866 -14.88 -33.68 11.83
N GLY A 867 -15.48 -34.08 12.95
CA GLY A 867 -15.23 -35.35 13.61
C GLY A 867 -16.31 -36.38 13.38
N THR A 868 -16.39 -37.38 14.28
CA THR A 868 -17.42 -38.43 14.25
C THR A 868 -18.77 -38.00 14.85
N GLN A 869 -18.81 -36.87 15.56
CA GLN A 869 -20.04 -36.31 16.12
C GLN A 869 -20.81 -35.52 15.05
N GLY A 870 -22.04 -35.96 14.77
CA GLY A 870 -22.99 -35.23 13.92
C GLY A 870 -23.73 -34.11 14.68
N PRO A 871 -24.70 -33.43 14.03
CA PRO A 871 -25.18 -33.70 12.68
C PRO A 871 -24.27 -33.16 11.57
N TYR A 872 -24.44 -33.71 10.38
CA TYR A 872 -23.74 -33.30 9.17
C TYR A 872 -24.69 -32.68 8.16
N TYR A 873 -24.20 -31.71 7.40
CA TYR A 873 -24.90 -31.09 6.27
C TYR A 873 -24.13 -31.36 4.99
N VAL A 874 -24.77 -32.04 4.04
CA VAL A 874 -24.15 -32.61 2.84
C VAL A 874 -24.74 -32.00 1.58
N ALA A 875 -23.89 -31.53 0.67
CA ALA A 875 -24.29 -31.09 -0.67
C ALA A 875 -23.48 -31.77 -1.77
N TYR A 876 -24.13 -32.03 -2.90
CA TYR A 876 -23.48 -32.56 -4.10
C TYR A 876 -22.83 -31.42 -4.88
N VAL A 877 -21.52 -31.50 -5.11
CA VAL A 877 -20.73 -30.43 -5.72
C VAL A 877 -20.06 -30.87 -7.02
N THR A 878 -20.19 -30.03 -8.06
CA THR A 878 -19.60 -30.25 -9.39
C THR A 878 -18.78 -29.04 -9.87
N PRO A 879 -17.60 -29.25 -10.49
CA PRO A 879 -16.84 -28.18 -11.12
C PRO A 879 -17.64 -27.47 -12.22
N SER A 880 -17.85 -26.17 -12.04
CA SER A 880 -18.70 -25.35 -12.91
C SER A 880 -17.98 -24.08 -13.36
N ILE A 881 -18.13 -23.66 -14.62
CA ILE A 881 -17.58 -22.41 -15.16
C ILE A 881 -18.02 -21.23 -14.27
N HIS A 882 -17.08 -20.34 -13.95
CA HIS A 882 -17.29 -19.32 -12.93
C HIS A 882 -16.69 -17.97 -13.28
N TYR A 883 -15.55 -17.90 -13.95
CA TYR A 883 -14.93 -16.64 -14.34
C TYR A 883 -14.11 -16.80 -15.62
N THR A 884 -14.12 -15.79 -16.49
CA THR A 884 -13.14 -15.68 -17.58
C THR A 884 -12.04 -14.71 -17.14
N MET A 885 -10.81 -15.20 -16.95
CA MET A 885 -9.65 -14.33 -16.64
C MET A 885 -9.10 -13.64 -17.89
N GLY A 886 -9.33 -14.24 -19.06
CA GLY A 886 -9.08 -13.61 -20.34
C GLY A 886 -10.16 -12.58 -20.71
N GLY A 887 -9.75 -11.59 -21.48
CA GLY A 887 -10.58 -10.48 -21.91
C GLY A 887 -9.77 -9.43 -22.68
N CYS A 888 -10.29 -8.23 -22.77
CA CYS A 888 -9.60 -7.11 -23.40
C CYS A 888 -8.38 -6.68 -22.57
N SER A 889 -7.22 -6.51 -23.22
CA SER A 889 -6.04 -5.91 -22.61
C SER A 889 -6.37 -4.48 -22.17
N ILE A 890 -6.00 -4.11 -20.93
CA ILE A 890 -6.20 -2.77 -20.39
C ILE A 890 -4.94 -2.15 -19.83
N SER A 891 -4.91 -0.82 -19.93
CA SER A 891 -4.00 0.09 -19.25
C SER A 891 -4.25 0.09 -17.73
N ALA A 892 -3.23 0.41 -16.92
CA ALA A 892 -3.40 0.72 -15.50
C ALA A 892 -4.26 1.99 -15.23
N ALA A 893 -4.58 2.76 -16.27
CA ALA A 893 -5.59 3.82 -16.29
C ALA A 893 -6.93 3.36 -16.95
N ALA A 894 -7.16 2.04 -17.01
CA ALA A 894 -8.36 1.38 -17.53
C ALA A 894 -8.69 1.62 -19.03
N GLU A 895 -7.82 2.26 -19.80
CA GLU A 895 -7.97 2.43 -21.26
C GLU A 895 -7.86 1.06 -21.96
N LEU A 896 -8.73 0.76 -22.93
CA LEU A 896 -8.61 -0.46 -23.74
C LEU A 896 -7.42 -0.36 -24.69
N LEU A 897 -6.65 -1.44 -24.79
CA LEU A 897 -5.40 -1.46 -25.55
C LEU A 897 -5.53 -2.21 -26.88
N MET A 898 -4.82 -1.76 -27.90
CA MET A 898 -4.66 -2.39 -29.22
C MET A 898 -3.18 -2.50 -29.61
N GLU A 899 -2.83 -3.51 -30.40
CA GLU A 899 -1.45 -3.73 -30.85
C GLU A 899 -0.89 -2.53 -31.63
N ASP A 900 0.39 -2.22 -31.38
CA ASP A 900 1.16 -1.26 -32.17
C ASP A 900 2.10 -2.03 -33.09
N HIS A 901 1.87 -1.94 -34.41
CA HIS A 901 2.74 -2.58 -35.41
C HIS A 901 3.96 -1.71 -35.78
N SER A 902 4.22 -0.60 -35.08
CA SER A 902 5.46 0.17 -35.21
C SER A 902 6.55 -0.34 -34.27
N VAL A 903 7.80 -0.34 -34.74
CA VAL A 903 8.96 -0.92 -34.01
C VAL A 903 9.21 -0.13 -32.73
N THR A 904 8.77 -0.68 -31.59
CA THR A 904 8.79 0.02 -30.29
C THR A 904 9.12 -0.92 -29.14
N VAL A 905 9.47 -0.33 -27.99
CA VAL A 905 10.30 -0.96 -26.93
C VAL A 905 9.69 -0.85 -25.55
N PHE A 906 9.18 0.34 -25.26
CA PHE A 906 8.29 0.57 -24.15
C PHE A 906 7.01 -0.14 -24.55
N ASP A 907 6.71 -1.23 -23.86
CA ASP A 907 5.67 -2.22 -24.19
C ASP A 907 4.26 -1.60 -24.11
N ASP A 908 3.94 -0.83 -25.14
CA ASP A 908 2.93 0.22 -25.17
C ASP A 908 1.97 0.02 -26.35
N MET A 909 1.24 -1.10 -26.31
CA MET A 909 -0.07 -1.20 -26.96
C MET A 909 -0.83 0.14 -26.79
N ARG A 910 -1.39 0.67 -27.87
CA ARG A 910 -1.98 2.02 -27.86
C ARG A 910 -3.37 1.99 -27.24
N PRO A 911 -3.80 3.05 -26.53
CA PRO A 911 -5.18 3.17 -26.10
C PRO A 911 -6.11 3.41 -27.29
N ILE A 912 -7.21 2.66 -27.37
CA ILE A 912 -8.37 3.01 -28.20
C ILE A 912 -9.02 4.24 -27.55
N LEU A 913 -8.99 5.39 -28.22
CA LEU A 913 -9.28 6.67 -27.58
C LEU A 913 -10.76 6.77 -27.21
N GLY A 914 -11.03 7.14 -25.95
CA GLY A 914 -12.40 7.19 -25.43
C GLY A 914 -13.03 5.84 -25.15
N LEU A 915 -12.27 4.73 -25.13
CA LEU A 915 -12.75 3.41 -24.75
C LEU A 915 -12.01 2.89 -23.50
N PHE A 916 -12.76 2.63 -22.44
CA PHE A 916 -12.25 2.13 -21.17
C PHE A 916 -12.89 0.78 -20.80
N GLY A 917 -12.28 0.01 -19.91
CA GLY A 917 -12.74 -1.32 -19.51
C GLY A 917 -12.51 -1.62 -18.03
N ALA A 918 -13.49 -2.26 -17.38
CA ALA A 918 -13.40 -2.64 -15.97
C ALA A 918 -14.17 -3.93 -15.65
N GLY A 919 -13.59 -4.78 -14.79
CA GLY A 919 -14.16 -6.09 -14.44
C GLY A 919 -13.91 -7.15 -15.53
N GLU A 920 -14.61 -8.29 -15.42
CA GLU A 920 -14.46 -9.54 -16.20
C GLU A 920 -14.57 -9.41 -17.75
N VAL A 921 -14.79 -8.20 -18.29
CA VAL A 921 -14.58 -7.90 -19.72
C VAL A 921 -13.09 -7.71 -20.07
N THR A 922 -12.24 -7.52 -19.06
CA THR A 922 -10.80 -7.23 -19.16
C THR A 922 -9.94 -8.44 -18.82
N GLY A 923 -8.72 -8.47 -19.33
CA GLY A 923 -7.73 -9.50 -19.05
C GLY A 923 -6.42 -8.96 -18.46
N GLY A 924 -5.50 -9.84 -18.10
CA GLY A 924 -4.16 -9.48 -17.61
C GLY A 924 -4.05 -9.26 -16.09
N VAL A 925 -5.16 -9.15 -15.36
CA VAL A 925 -5.15 -8.92 -13.91
C VAL A 925 -4.89 -10.20 -13.10
N HIS A 926 -5.30 -11.37 -13.60
CA HIS A 926 -5.36 -12.62 -12.82
C HIS A 926 -4.60 -13.81 -13.40
N GLY A 927 -4.03 -13.68 -14.61
CA GLY A 927 -3.37 -14.77 -15.30
C GLY A 927 -4.26 -16.02 -15.45
N ARG A 928 -3.68 -17.20 -15.20
CA ARG A 928 -4.34 -18.51 -15.33
C ARG A 928 -5.50 -18.75 -14.37
N ASN A 929 -5.52 -18.12 -13.19
CA ASN A 929 -6.50 -18.42 -12.16
C ASN A 929 -6.66 -17.25 -11.17
N ARG A 930 -7.87 -16.70 -11.11
CA ARG A 930 -8.24 -15.65 -10.15
C ARG A 930 -8.41 -16.17 -8.72
N LEU A 931 -7.84 -15.46 -7.73
CA LEU A 931 -8.11 -15.67 -6.30
C LEU A 931 -9.59 -15.39 -5.94
N GLY A 932 -10.11 -16.12 -4.95
CA GLY A 932 -11.37 -15.76 -4.31
C GLY A 932 -11.33 -14.33 -3.75
N GLY A 933 -12.38 -13.54 -3.98
CA GLY A 933 -12.50 -12.13 -3.53
C GLY A 933 -11.87 -11.07 -4.43
N ASN A 934 -10.96 -11.42 -5.36
CA ASN A 934 -10.32 -10.43 -6.25
C ASN A 934 -11.26 -9.85 -7.34
N SER A 935 -12.34 -10.51 -7.73
CA SER A 935 -13.24 -10.02 -8.80
C SER A 935 -14.06 -8.80 -8.39
N LEU A 936 -14.60 -8.77 -7.17
CA LEU A 936 -15.30 -7.58 -6.67
C LEU A 936 -14.32 -6.41 -6.48
N LEU A 937 -13.08 -6.71 -6.08
CA LEU A 937 -12.02 -5.71 -5.92
C LEU A 937 -11.64 -5.07 -7.26
N GLU A 938 -11.39 -5.90 -8.28
CA GLU A 938 -11.13 -5.46 -9.65
C GLU A 938 -12.24 -4.57 -10.18
N CYS A 939 -13.51 -4.96 -9.97
CA CYS A 939 -14.67 -4.17 -10.36
C CYS A 939 -14.66 -2.77 -9.74
N VAL A 940 -14.38 -2.62 -8.44
CA VAL A 940 -14.34 -1.30 -7.78
C VAL A 940 -13.09 -0.51 -8.20
N VAL A 941 -11.90 -1.12 -8.17
CA VAL A 941 -10.63 -0.44 -8.48
C VAL A 941 -10.61 0.06 -9.93
N PHE A 942 -10.79 -0.82 -10.91
CA PHE A 942 -10.77 -0.43 -12.32
C PHE A 942 -12.05 0.29 -12.74
N GLY A 943 -13.19 0.05 -12.08
CA GLY A 943 -14.41 0.83 -12.28
C GLY A 943 -14.22 2.30 -11.93
N LYS A 944 -13.71 2.61 -10.73
CA LYS A 944 -13.36 4.00 -10.34
C LYS A 944 -12.35 4.60 -11.30
N ILE A 945 -11.27 3.89 -11.62
CA ILE A 945 -10.23 4.38 -12.55
C ILE A 945 -10.82 4.70 -13.93
N ALA A 946 -11.67 3.82 -14.49
CA ALA A 946 -12.36 4.08 -15.76
C ALA A 946 -13.30 5.29 -15.67
N GLY A 947 -14.05 5.44 -14.57
CA GLY A 947 -14.96 6.57 -14.35
C GLY A 947 -14.24 7.92 -14.30
N ASP A 948 -13.16 8.02 -13.52
CA ASP A 948 -12.29 9.20 -13.43
C ASP A 948 -11.73 9.59 -14.82
N ARG A 949 -11.12 8.63 -15.52
CA ARG A 949 -10.43 8.86 -16.80
C ARG A 949 -11.38 9.12 -17.97
N ALA A 950 -12.58 8.55 -17.94
CA ALA A 950 -13.64 8.88 -18.87
C ALA A 950 -14.19 10.29 -18.61
N ALA A 951 -14.46 10.67 -17.35
CA ALA A 951 -14.98 11.99 -17.01
C ALA A 951 -14.03 13.14 -17.34
N THR A 952 -12.71 12.97 -17.14
CA THR A 952 -11.73 14.02 -17.47
C THR A 952 -11.31 14.02 -18.95
N ILE A 953 -11.92 13.22 -19.83
CA ILE A 953 -11.47 13.08 -21.23
C ILE A 953 -11.46 14.39 -22.02
N LEU A 954 -12.42 15.28 -21.74
CA LEU A 954 -12.48 16.64 -22.30
C LEU A 954 -11.77 17.62 -21.37
N GLN A 955 -10.89 18.44 -21.93
CA GLN A 955 -10.10 19.45 -21.22
C GLN A 955 -10.20 20.79 -21.93
N LYS A 956 -10.09 21.88 -21.16
CA LYS A 956 -10.08 23.25 -21.71
C LYS A 956 -8.88 23.46 -22.63
N GLU A 957 -7.72 22.96 -22.22
CA GLU A 957 -6.49 23.02 -23.00
C GLU A 957 -6.22 21.72 -23.78
N LYS A 958 -5.82 21.86 -25.05
CA LYS A 958 -5.41 20.74 -25.91
C LYS A 958 -4.12 20.05 -25.41
N HIS A 959 -3.25 20.82 -24.77
CA HIS A 959 -1.94 20.39 -24.29
C HIS A 959 -1.92 20.43 -22.77
N ALA A 960 -1.33 19.40 -22.16
CA ALA A 960 -1.35 19.23 -20.71
C ALA A 960 -0.32 20.09 -19.97
N LEU A 961 0.83 20.40 -20.59
CA LEU A 961 1.93 21.12 -19.97
C LEU A 961 2.20 22.45 -20.69
N SER A 962 2.68 23.44 -19.92
CA SER A 962 3.18 24.73 -20.40
C SER A 962 4.48 25.08 -19.68
N THR A 963 5.19 26.13 -20.10
CA THR A 963 6.36 26.66 -19.38
C THR A 963 5.98 27.40 -18.09
N ASP A 964 4.75 27.91 -18.04
CA ASP A 964 4.35 29.00 -17.15
C ASP A 964 3.48 28.48 -15.99
N LYS A 965 2.71 27.40 -16.21
CA LYS A 965 1.87 26.75 -15.20
C LYS A 965 2.33 25.31 -14.91
N TRP A 966 2.43 25.01 -13.61
CA TRP A 966 2.47 23.66 -13.04
C TRP A 966 1.09 22.99 -13.05
N VAL A 967 1.03 21.71 -13.42
CA VAL A 967 -0.22 20.96 -13.62
C VAL A 967 -0.19 19.64 -12.84
N PRO A 968 -1.23 19.31 -12.05
CA PRO A 968 -1.27 18.05 -11.31
C PRO A 968 -1.43 16.84 -12.24
N VAL A 969 -0.53 15.87 -12.09
CA VAL A 969 -0.53 14.59 -12.81
C VAL A 969 -0.40 13.43 -11.81
N VAL A 970 -1.01 12.30 -12.14
CA VAL A 970 -1.10 11.13 -11.24
C VAL A 970 -0.25 9.99 -11.78
N VAL A 971 0.62 9.42 -10.95
CA VAL A 971 1.38 8.20 -11.25
C VAL A 971 0.39 7.08 -11.54
N ARG A 972 0.34 6.67 -12.81
CA ARG A 972 -0.43 5.53 -13.30
C ARG A 972 0.30 4.23 -13.02
N GLU A 973 1.62 4.24 -13.19
CA GLU A 973 2.41 3.01 -13.28
C GLU A 973 3.88 3.29 -12.92
N SER A 974 4.50 2.29 -12.30
CA SER A 974 5.91 2.28 -11.88
C SER A 974 6.46 0.89 -12.18
N ARG A 975 7.34 0.80 -13.19
CA ARG A 975 8.01 -0.44 -13.62
C ARG A 975 9.49 -0.41 -13.18
N ALA A 976 10.01 -1.59 -12.83
CA ALA A 976 11.40 -1.83 -12.43
C ALA A 976 11.84 -3.19 -13.00
N GLY A 977 13.14 -3.39 -13.21
CA GLY A 977 13.69 -4.67 -13.70
C GLY A 977 14.81 -4.48 -14.72
N ASP A 978 15.53 -5.57 -14.97
CA ASP A 978 16.88 -5.59 -15.56
C ASP A 978 16.96 -4.97 -16.97
N GLN A 979 15.87 -5.01 -17.74
CA GLN A 979 15.76 -4.35 -19.05
C GLN A 979 16.00 -2.83 -19.01
N PHE A 980 15.81 -2.20 -17.84
CA PHE A 980 16.07 -0.78 -17.63
C PHE A 980 17.48 -0.49 -17.12
N GLY A 981 18.31 -1.51 -16.86
CA GLY A 981 19.56 -1.37 -16.09
C GLY A 981 19.30 -1.34 -14.58
N VAL A 982 20.32 -1.66 -13.79
CA VAL A 982 20.21 -1.71 -12.31
C VAL A 982 19.97 -0.31 -11.76
N GLY A 983 19.10 -0.19 -10.74
CA GLY A 983 18.75 1.09 -10.11
C GLY A 983 17.82 1.99 -10.95
N SER A 984 17.48 1.60 -12.18
CA SER A 984 16.59 2.33 -13.08
C SER A 984 15.12 1.94 -12.93
N HIS A 985 14.25 2.94 -13.08
CA HIS A 985 12.80 2.83 -12.97
C HIS A 985 12.11 3.63 -14.07
N VAL A 986 11.06 3.05 -14.67
CA VAL A 986 10.15 3.79 -15.53
C VAL A 986 8.95 4.21 -14.70
N LEU A 987 8.71 5.52 -14.64
CA LEU A 987 7.46 6.08 -14.11
C LEU A 987 6.60 6.59 -15.25
N ARG A 988 5.30 6.33 -15.15
CA ARG A 988 4.30 6.79 -16.09
C ARG A 988 3.19 7.53 -15.35
N PHE A 989 2.88 8.71 -15.85
CA PHE A 989 1.89 9.61 -15.29
C PHE A 989 0.72 9.75 -16.28
N ASN A 990 -0.49 9.82 -15.73
CA ASN A 990 -1.68 10.28 -16.43
C ASN A 990 -1.62 11.80 -16.57
N LEU A 991 -1.69 12.30 -17.80
CA LEU A 991 -2.06 13.69 -18.08
C LEU A 991 -3.53 13.91 -17.67
N PRO A 992 -3.96 15.14 -17.30
CA PRO A 992 -5.29 15.41 -16.75
C PRO A 992 -6.43 14.78 -17.56
N GLY A 993 -6.45 14.99 -18.88
CA GLY A 993 -7.38 14.34 -19.79
C GLY A 993 -6.76 13.24 -20.66
N ALA A 994 -7.50 12.14 -20.83
CA ALA A 994 -7.04 10.97 -21.58
C ALA A 994 -6.78 11.20 -23.08
N THR A 995 -7.24 12.33 -23.66
CA THR A 995 -6.95 12.70 -25.06
C THR A 995 -6.04 13.91 -25.25
N GLN A 996 -5.54 14.52 -24.16
CA GLN A 996 -4.50 15.56 -24.27
C GLN A 996 -3.17 14.96 -24.74
N THR A 997 -2.33 15.79 -25.37
CA THR A 997 -0.89 15.48 -25.55
C THR A 997 -0.06 16.28 -24.54
N SER A 998 1.23 15.99 -24.39
CA SER A 998 2.08 16.70 -23.42
C SER A 998 2.20 18.20 -23.73
N GLY A 999 2.24 18.59 -25.00
CA GLY A 999 2.53 19.95 -25.46
C GLY A 999 4.01 20.21 -25.79
N LEU A 1000 4.87 19.21 -25.59
CA LEU A 1000 6.31 19.28 -25.85
C LEU A 1000 6.63 19.04 -27.33
N SER A 1001 7.88 19.32 -27.70
CA SER A 1001 8.51 18.87 -28.95
C SER A 1001 9.49 17.72 -28.65
N VAL A 1002 9.98 17.02 -29.68
CA VAL A 1002 11.00 15.97 -29.47
C VAL A 1002 12.29 16.64 -28.98
N GLY A 1003 12.86 16.12 -27.89
CA GLY A 1003 14.04 16.67 -27.21
C GLY A 1003 13.77 17.78 -26.18
N GLU A 1004 12.52 18.21 -25.98
CA GLU A 1004 12.17 19.11 -24.86
C GLU A 1004 11.91 18.32 -23.56
N PHE A 1005 12.33 18.88 -22.41
CA PHE A 1005 12.27 18.24 -21.09
C PHE A 1005 11.22 18.87 -20.17
N ILE A 1006 10.93 18.17 -19.07
CA ILE A 1006 9.94 18.57 -18.06
C ILE A 1006 10.56 18.85 -16.70
N GLY A 1007 9.92 19.73 -15.94
CA GLY A 1007 10.07 19.83 -14.50
C GLY A 1007 8.96 19.03 -13.82
N ILE A 1008 9.30 18.34 -12.72
CA ILE A 1008 8.36 17.66 -11.82
C ILE A 1008 8.60 18.20 -10.42
N ARG A 1009 7.54 18.64 -9.72
CA ARG A 1009 7.62 19.09 -8.33
C ARG A 1009 6.60 18.39 -7.43
N GLY A 1010 6.91 18.38 -6.15
CA GLY A 1010 6.01 17.89 -5.11
C GLY A 1010 6.68 17.93 -3.75
N ASP A 1011 5.87 17.73 -2.72
CA ASP A 1011 6.30 17.87 -1.34
C ASP A 1011 6.82 16.54 -0.83
N TRP A 1012 7.97 16.59 -0.17
CA TRP A 1012 8.73 15.44 0.29
C TRP A 1012 9.39 15.82 1.61
N ASP A 1013 8.99 15.15 2.69
CA ASP A 1013 9.49 15.45 4.05
C ASP A 1013 9.28 16.93 4.49
N GLY A 1014 8.25 17.59 3.93
CA GLY A 1014 7.95 19.00 4.16
C GLY A 1014 8.79 19.99 3.33
N GLN A 1015 9.73 19.52 2.52
CA GLN A 1015 10.43 20.33 1.51
C GLN A 1015 9.74 20.17 0.15
N GLN A 1016 9.59 21.25 -0.62
CA GLN A 1016 9.14 21.14 -2.01
C GLN A 1016 10.33 20.83 -2.92
N LEU A 1017 10.44 19.58 -3.38
CA LEU A 1017 11.48 19.17 -4.31
C LEU A 1017 11.08 19.47 -5.76
N ILE A 1018 12.06 19.77 -6.60
CA ILE A 1018 11.91 19.97 -8.04
C ILE A 1018 13.00 19.18 -8.77
N GLY A 1019 12.59 18.32 -9.71
CA GLY A 1019 13.49 17.53 -10.54
C GLY A 1019 13.20 17.70 -12.03
N TYR A 1020 14.24 17.55 -12.84
CA TYR A 1020 14.16 17.72 -14.29
C TYR A 1020 14.39 16.38 -14.99
N TYR A 1021 13.48 16.02 -15.90
CA TYR A 1021 13.45 14.71 -16.55
C TYR A 1021 13.13 14.84 -18.04
N SER A 1022 13.77 14.03 -18.87
CA SER A 1022 13.43 13.90 -20.28
C SER A 1022 12.35 12.81 -20.46
N PRO A 1023 11.24 13.09 -21.16
CA PRO A 1023 10.26 12.08 -21.50
C PRO A 1023 10.85 11.02 -22.45
N ILE A 1024 10.53 9.74 -22.23
CA ILE A 1024 10.94 8.62 -23.08
C ILE A 1024 9.89 8.23 -24.13
N ASN A 1025 8.65 8.69 -23.97
CA ASN A 1025 7.56 8.49 -24.93
C ASN A 1025 7.42 9.68 -25.89
N MET A 1026 6.59 9.57 -26.93
CA MET A 1026 6.48 10.61 -27.96
C MET A 1026 5.62 11.79 -27.49
N PRO A 1027 5.90 13.03 -27.92
CA PRO A 1027 5.14 14.20 -27.45
C PRO A 1027 3.67 14.25 -27.88
N ASP A 1028 3.29 13.49 -28.90
CA ASP A 1028 1.93 13.37 -29.44
C ASP A 1028 1.13 12.16 -28.93
N ASP A 1029 1.74 11.31 -28.09
CA ASP A 1029 1.04 10.30 -27.27
C ASP A 1029 -0.13 10.92 -26.52
N LYS A 1030 -1.25 10.19 -26.42
CA LYS A 1030 -2.46 10.65 -25.73
C LYS A 1030 -2.46 10.25 -24.27
N GLY A 1031 -2.89 11.16 -23.39
CA GLY A 1031 -3.29 10.88 -22.01
C GLY A 1031 -2.18 10.47 -21.04
N ARG A 1032 -0.95 10.22 -21.52
CA ARG A 1032 0.19 9.72 -20.74
C ARG A 1032 1.47 10.52 -21.00
N ILE A 1033 2.35 10.53 -20.01
CA ILE A 1033 3.77 10.90 -20.14
C ILE A 1033 4.61 9.96 -19.28
N SER A 1034 5.76 9.54 -19.78
CA SER A 1034 6.64 8.55 -19.15
C SER A 1034 8.06 9.08 -19.07
N ILE A 1035 8.74 8.82 -17.94
CA ILE A 1035 10.15 9.19 -17.73
C ILE A 1035 10.97 7.95 -17.37
N LEU A 1036 12.28 8.06 -17.59
CA LEU A 1036 13.28 7.20 -16.96
C LEU A 1036 13.85 7.94 -15.74
N ALA A 1037 13.91 7.26 -14.60
CA ALA A 1037 14.54 7.72 -13.38
C ALA A 1037 15.56 6.70 -12.86
N ARG A 1038 16.56 7.17 -12.11
CA ARG A 1038 17.54 6.34 -11.40
C ARG A 1038 17.49 6.65 -9.91
N GLY A 1039 17.63 5.62 -9.07
CA GLY A 1039 17.44 5.69 -7.61
C GLY A 1039 18.73 5.87 -6.79
N ASP A 1040 19.89 5.98 -7.41
CA ASP A 1040 21.18 5.99 -6.74
C ASP A 1040 21.62 7.39 -6.27
N LYS A 1041 21.23 7.70 -5.02
CA LYS A 1041 21.65 8.82 -4.15
C LYS A 1041 20.98 10.17 -4.44
N GLY A 1042 20.40 10.76 -3.38
CA GLY A 1042 19.89 12.13 -3.35
C GLY A 1042 18.39 12.20 -3.10
N SER A 1043 17.94 13.17 -2.31
CA SER A 1043 16.54 13.27 -1.85
C SER A 1043 15.53 13.28 -3.00
N LEU A 1044 15.88 13.89 -4.14
CA LEU A 1044 15.08 13.93 -5.36
C LEU A 1044 14.97 12.57 -6.08
N GLN A 1045 16.09 11.87 -6.23
CA GLN A 1045 16.18 10.55 -6.84
C GLN A 1045 15.40 9.51 -6.02
N GLU A 1046 15.49 9.66 -4.70
CA GLU A 1046 14.81 8.84 -3.70
C GLU A 1046 13.30 9.13 -3.67
N TRP A 1047 12.88 10.39 -3.81
CA TRP A 1047 11.48 10.78 -4.01
C TRP A 1047 10.86 10.09 -5.21
N ILE A 1048 11.47 10.27 -6.37
CA ILE A 1048 10.95 9.76 -7.65
C ILE A 1048 10.94 8.21 -7.65
N SER A 1049 11.99 7.53 -7.20
CA SER A 1049 12.01 6.06 -7.11
C SER A 1049 11.03 5.48 -6.06
N SER A 1050 10.62 6.27 -5.06
CA SER A 1050 9.61 5.85 -4.06
C SER A 1050 8.17 5.84 -4.58
N MET A 1051 7.87 6.46 -5.72
CA MET A 1051 6.50 6.68 -6.20
C MET A 1051 5.73 5.39 -6.53
N ARG A 1052 4.41 5.42 -6.35
CA ARG A 1052 3.48 4.30 -6.45
C ARG A 1052 2.22 4.68 -7.27
N PRO A 1053 1.51 3.70 -7.88
CA PRO A 1053 0.26 3.97 -8.59
C PRO A 1053 -0.79 4.66 -7.71
N GLY A 1054 -1.21 5.86 -8.10
CA GLY A 1054 -2.12 6.73 -7.33
C GLY A 1054 -1.46 7.89 -6.60
N ASP A 1055 -0.13 8.01 -6.64
CA ASP A 1055 0.59 9.19 -6.15
C ASP A 1055 0.44 10.36 -7.12
N SER A 1056 0.52 11.58 -6.60
CA SER A 1056 0.31 12.84 -7.32
C SER A 1056 1.56 13.72 -7.26
N VAL A 1057 1.89 14.33 -8.39
CA VAL A 1057 2.95 15.33 -8.52
C VAL A 1057 2.43 16.47 -9.40
N GLU A 1058 3.10 17.61 -9.37
CA GLU A 1058 2.89 18.64 -10.37
C GLU A 1058 3.98 18.58 -11.43
N MET A 1059 3.63 18.90 -12.67
CA MET A 1059 4.52 18.81 -13.82
C MET A 1059 4.39 20.05 -14.71
N LYS A 1060 5.48 20.46 -15.34
CA LYS A 1060 5.48 21.54 -16.35
C LYS A 1060 6.52 21.28 -17.45
N ALA A 1061 6.41 22.00 -18.57
CA ALA A 1061 7.43 22.03 -19.60
C ALA A 1061 8.59 22.95 -19.20
N CYS A 1062 9.82 22.62 -19.62
CA CYS A 1062 11.01 23.42 -19.33
C CYS A 1062 11.83 23.84 -20.57
N GLY A 1063 11.39 23.49 -21.79
CA GLY A 1063 12.13 23.80 -23.02
C GLY A 1063 13.23 22.78 -23.30
N GLY A 1064 14.41 23.23 -23.74
CA GLY A 1064 15.53 22.38 -24.17
C GLY A 1064 15.62 22.18 -25.69
N LEU A 1065 16.12 21.01 -26.11
CA LEU A 1065 16.46 20.69 -27.51
C LEU A 1065 15.22 20.51 -28.40
N ARG A 1066 14.61 21.62 -28.81
CA ARG A 1066 13.38 21.62 -29.62
C ARG A 1066 13.58 21.13 -31.06
N ILE A 1067 13.30 19.85 -31.33
CA ILE A 1067 13.22 19.29 -32.69
C ILE A 1067 11.76 19.29 -33.16
N GLU A 1068 11.49 19.97 -34.28
CA GLU A 1068 10.17 20.04 -34.90
C GLU A 1068 9.97 18.92 -35.93
N LEU A 1069 8.92 18.12 -35.74
CA LEU A 1069 8.50 17.10 -36.70
C LEU A 1069 7.57 17.70 -37.77
N LYS A 1070 7.86 17.46 -39.05
CA LYS A 1070 7.08 17.94 -40.21
C LYS A 1070 6.61 16.74 -41.05
N PRO A 1071 5.57 16.00 -40.64
CA PRO A 1071 5.15 14.74 -41.27
C PRO A 1071 4.82 14.90 -42.76
N HIS A 1072 4.11 15.97 -43.15
CA HIS A 1072 3.75 16.25 -44.55
C HIS A 1072 4.96 16.52 -45.46
N LEU A 1073 6.11 16.93 -44.89
CA LEU A 1073 7.37 17.12 -45.61
C LEU A 1073 8.33 15.94 -45.42
N LYS A 1074 7.96 14.93 -44.62
CA LYS A 1074 8.82 13.85 -44.13
C LYS A 1074 10.10 14.33 -43.42
N GLN A 1075 10.09 15.50 -42.80
CA GLN A 1075 11.31 16.17 -42.30
C GLN A 1075 11.33 16.31 -40.78
N MET A 1076 12.53 16.19 -40.20
CA MET A 1076 12.85 16.66 -38.85
C MET A 1076 13.64 17.97 -38.96
N VAL A 1077 13.27 18.99 -38.19
CA VAL A 1077 13.82 20.35 -38.33
C VAL A 1077 14.30 20.88 -36.99
N TYR A 1078 15.54 21.38 -36.95
CA TYR A 1078 16.12 22.05 -35.79
C TYR A 1078 16.63 23.45 -36.19
N ARG A 1079 16.20 24.51 -35.48
CA ARG A 1079 16.57 25.92 -35.76
C ARG A 1079 16.48 26.31 -37.27
N LYS A 1080 15.42 25.87 -37.96
CA LYS A 1080 15.17 26.01 -39.42
C LYS A 1080 16.05 25.18 -40.36
N THR A 1081 17.00 24.39 -39.85
CA THR A 1081 17.79 23.42 -40.61
C THR A 1081 17.05 22.09 -40.68
N VAL A 1082 16.93 21.49 -41.88
CA VAL A 1082 16.48 20.10 -42.04
C VAL A 1082 17.61 19.17 -41.60
N ILE A 1083 17.32 18.29 -40.64
CA ILE A 1083 18.28 17.34 -40.08
C ILE A 1083 18.10 15.99 -40.75
N ARG A 1084 19.20 15.41 -41.22
CA ARG A 1084 19.25 14.04 -41.78
C ARG A 1084 20.23 13.14 -41.06
N LYS A 1085 21.18 13.72 -40.32
CA LYS A 1085 22.20 13.00 -39.58
C LYS A 1085 22.10 13.32 -38.10
N PHE A 1086 22.23 12.32 -37.25
CA PHE A 1086 22.22 12.46 -35.80
C PHE A 1086 23.48 11.87 -35.18
N ALA A 1087 24.14 12.64 -34.34
CA ALA A 1087 25.14 12.16 -33.39
C ALA A 1087 24.58 12.38 -31.98
N LEU A 1088 24.40 11.29 -31.24
CA LEU A 1088 23.73 11.27 -29.94
C LEU A 1088 24.75 10.82 -28.90
N ILE A 1089 24.92 11.58 -27.83
CA ILE A 1089 25.95 11.33 -26.81
C ILE A 1089 25.30 11.31 -25.43
N ALA A 1090 25.22 10.13 -24.84
CA ALA A 1090 24.53 9.86 -23.58
C ALA A 1090 25.51 9.47 -22.47
N GLY A 1091 25.27 9.97 -21.26
CA GLY A 1091 25.91 9.51 -20.02
C GLY A 1091 24.87 9.16 -18.96
N GLY A 1092 24.92 7.95 -18.41
CA GLY A 1092 23.98 7.49 -17.36
C GLY A 1092 22.50 7.54 -17.80
N SER A 1093 21.67 8.28 -17.07
CA SER A 1093 20.24 8.50 -17.42
C SER A 1093 20.04 9.42 -18.64
N GLY A 1094 21.09 10.09 -19.14
CA GLY A 1094 21.07 10.95 -20.33
C GLY A 1094 20.75 10.23 -21.65
N VAL A 1095 20.56 8.91 -21.61
CA VAL A 1095 20.02 8.12 -22.74
C VAL A 1095 18.52 8.39 -22.99
N ALA A 1096 17.77 8.86 -21.99
CA ALA A 1096 16.33 9.11 -22.08
C ALA A 1096 15.88 10.01 -23.27
N PRO A 1097 16.44 11.23 -23.47
CA PRO A 1097 16.09 12.04 -24.64
C PRO A 1097 16.60 11.42 -25.95
N MET A 1098 17.73 10.70 -25.91
CA MET A 1098 18.29 10.07 -27.11
C MET A 1098 17.35 8.95 -27.62
N LEU A 1099 16.74 8.18 -26.74
CA LEU A 1099 15.74 7.16 -27.10
C LEU A 1099 14.51 7.78 -27.79
N GLN A 1100 14.05 8.95 -27.33
CA GLN A 1100 12.95 9.69 -27.97
C GLN A 1100 13.35 10.19 -29.38
N ILE A 1101 14.58 10.69 -29.54
CA ILE A 1101 15.10 11.14 -30.85
C ILE A 1101 15.26 9.95 -31.80
N ILE A 1102 15.82 8.82 -31.34
CA ILE A 1102 15.98 7.60 -32.14
C ILE A 1102 14.62 7.07 -32.61
N LYS A 1103 13.63 6.97 -31.70
CA LYS A 1103 12.26 6.56 -32.04
C LYS A 1103 11.63 7.51 -33.08
N ALA A 1104 11.80 8.83 -32.91
CA ALA A 1104 11.27 9.81 -33.85
C ALA A 1104 11.92 9.72 -35.25
N ALA A 1105 13.22 9.41 -35.31
CA ALA A 1105 14.01 9.35 -36.54
C ALA A 1105 13.87 8.03 -37.30
N LEU A 1106 13.74 6.89 -36.61
CA LEU A 1106 13.53 5.57 -37.22
C LEU A 1106 12.06 5.28 -37.57
N ASN A 1107 11.10 6.03 -37.02
CA ASN A 1107 9.71 5.89 -37.43
C ASN A 1107 9.41 6.53 -38.79
N ARG A 1108 8.46 5.94 -39.51
CA ARG A 1108 7.87 6.57 -40.70
C ARG A 1108 7.08 7.83 -40.32
N PRO A 1109 7.05 8.85 -41.19
CA PRO A 1109 7.66 8.89 -42.52
C PRO A 1109 9.09 9.47 -42.53
N TYR A 1110 9.72 9.68 -41.36
CA TYR A 1110 10.99 10.40 -41.24
C TYR A 1110 12.19 9.54 -41.68
N VAL A 1111 12.18 8.24 -41.36
CA VAL A 1111 13.26 7.29 -41.70
C VAL A 1111 13.65 7.26 -43.18
N ASP A 1112 12.70 7.57 -44.08
CA ASP A 1112 12.94 7.70 -45.53
C ASP A 1112 13.99 8.78 -45.85
N ASN A 1113 14.08 9.84 -45.04
CA ASN A 1113 14.97 11.01 -45.20
C ASN A 1113 16.17 11.03 -44.24
N ILE A 1114 16.23 10.12 -43.26
CA ILE A 1114 17.38 10.02 -42.36
C ILE A 1114 18.52 9.29 -43.08
N GLU A 1115 19.69 9.91 -43.10
CA GLU A 1115 20.91 9.35 -43.70
C GLU A 1115 21.66 8.49 -42.68
N THR A 1116 21.85 8.94 -41.43
CA THR A 1116 22.50 8.15 -40.38
C THR A 1116 22.18 8.64 -38.95
N ILE A 1117 22.18 7.73 -38.00
CA ILE A 1117 22.13 7.95 -36.56
C ILE A 1117 23.32 7.20 -35.94
N ARG A 1118 24.06 7.87 -35.07
CA ARG A 1118 25.14 7.28 -34.26
C ARG A 1118 24.93 7.63 -32.79
N LEU A 1119 24.89 6.62 -31.93
CA LEU A 1119 24.81 6.77 -30.48
C LEU A 1119 26.15 6.39 -29.84
N VAL A 1120 26.71 7.27 -29.01
CA VAL A 1120 27.76 6.95 -28.05
C VAL A 1120 27.12 6.96 -26.67
N TYR A 1121 27.13 5.83 -25.97
CA TYR A 1121 26.55 5.72 -24.62
C TYR A 1121 27.62 5.30 -23.62
N ALA A 1122 27.94 6.24 -22.72
CA ALA A 1122 28.88 6.06 -21.63
C ALA A 1122 28.17 5.73 -20.30
N ALA A 1123 28.74 4.79 -19.54
CA ALA A 1123 28.35 4.48 -18.17
C ALA A 1123 29.56 4.04 -17.34
N GLU A 1124 29.36 3.87 -16.03
CA GLU A 1124 30.43 3.40 -15.14
C GLU A 1124 30.69 1.90 -15.38
N ASP A 1125 29.63 1.08 -15.33
CA ASP A 1125 29.66 -0.39 -15.45
C ASP A 1125 28.63 -0.91 -16.48
N GLU A 1126 28.83 -2.13 -17.00
CA GLU A 1126 27.96 -2.74 -18.03
C GLU A 1126 26.48 -2.81 -17.60
N HIS A 1127 26.23 -3.07 -16.32
CA HIS A 1127 24.90 -3.25 -15.75
C HIS A 1127 24.09 -1.94 -15.58
N GLU A 1128 24.73 -0.78 -15.79
CA GLU A 1128 24.07 0.53 -15.80
C GLU A 1128 23.47 0.90 -17.17
N LEU A 1129 23.85 0.19 -18.24
CA LEU A 1129 23.50 0.54 -19.62
C LEU A 1129 22.00 0.28 -19.90
N THR A 1130 21.20 1.27 -19.55
CA THR A 1130 19.74 1.27 -19.65
C THR A 1130 19.30 1.02 -21.10
N TYR A 1131 18.39 0.07 -21.33
CA TYR A 1131 17.95 -0.33 -22.67
C TYR A 1131 19.06 -0.86 -23.61
N ARG A 1132 20.19 -1.37 -23.11
CA ARG A 1132 21.26 -1.94 -23.96
C ARG A 1132 20.78 -3.01 -24.94
N SER A 1133 19.89 -3.91 -24.52
CA SER A 1133 19.33 -4.97 -25.37
C SER A 1133 18.50 -4.41 -26.53
N LEU A 1134 17.72 -3.35 -26.29
CA LEU A 1134 17.08 -2.58 -27.36
C LEU A 1134 18.10 -2.00 -28.31
N LEU A 1135 19.11 -1.29 -27.80
CA LEU A 1135 20.00 -0.52 -28.66
C LEU A 1135 20.76 -1.46 -29.62
N LYS A 1136 21.06 -2.69 -29.17
CA LYS A 1136 21.52 -3.80 -30.02
C LYS A 1136 20.44 -4.28 -31.01
N GLN A 1137 19.17 -4.38 -30.62
CA GLN A 1137 18.07 -4.69 -31.56
C GLN A 1137 17.89 -3.60 -32.63
N TYR A 1138 17.78 -2.31 -32.27
CA TYR A 1138 17.65 -1.22 -33.26
C TYR A 1138 18.81 -1.21 -34.27
N ARG A 1139 20.03 -1.57 -33.84
CA ARG A 1139 21.21 -1.76 -34.71
C ARG A 1139 21.09 -2.96 -35.64
N ALA A 1140 20.46 -4.05 -35.21
CA ALA A 1140 20.17 -5.21 -36.05
C ALA A 1140 19.01 -4.98 -37.03
N ASP A 1141 17.97 -4.27 -36.60
CA ASP A 1141 16.77 -3.97 -37.39
C ASP A 1141 17.01 -2.85 -38.42
N ASN A 1142 17.98 -1.96 -38.19
CA ASN A 1142 18.25 -0.77 -39.03
C ASN A 1142 19.76 -0.56 -39.32
N PRO A 1143 20.52 -1.56 -39.80
CA PRO A 1143 21.98 -1.52 -39.85
C PRO A 1143 22.56 -0.37 -40.71
N ASP A 1144 21.88 -0.03 -41.81
CA ASP A 1144 22.28 1.08 -42.69
C ASP A 1144 22.02 2.47 -42.08
N LYS A 1145 21.18 2.56 -41.05
CA LYS A 1145 20.67 3.82 -40.48
C LYS A 1145 21.12 4.08 -39.06
N PHE A 1146 21.14 3.07 -38.18
CA PHE A 1146 21.43 3.22 -36.76
C PHE A 1146 22.63 2.36 -36.34
N ASP A 1147 23.57 2.96 -35.62
CA ASP A 1147 24.64 2.24 -34.93
C ASP A 1147 24.89 2.85 -33.54
N CYS A 1148 25.34 2.03 -32.60
CA CYS A 1148 25.66 2.41 -31.24
C CYS A 1148 26.99 1.79 -30.77
N GLY A 1149 27.84 2.62 -30.17
CA GLY A 1149 29.04 2.19 -29.45
C GLY A 1149 28.88 2.46 -27.94
N PHE A 1150 29.13 1.44 -27.13
CA PHE A 1150 29.12 1.57 -25.66
C PHE A 1150 30.52 1.89 -25.15
N VAL A 1151 30.62 2.69 -24.09
CA VAL A 1151 31.88 3.09 -23.45
C VAL A 1151 31.75 2.90 -21.94
N LEU A 1152 32.71 2.20 -21.31
CA LEU A 1152 32.68 1.91 -19.87
C LEU A 1152 33.96 2.35 -19.17
N ASN A 1153 33.82 2.93 -17.97
CA ASN A 1153 34.96 3.18 -17.08
C ASN A 1153 35.49 1.86 -16.50
N ASN A 1154 34.58 1.00 -16.05
CA ASN A 1154 34.85 -0.32 -15.46
C ASN A 1154 34.30 -1.43 -16.39
N PRO A 1155 35.00 -1.74 -17.49
CA PRO A 1155 34.57 -2.80 -18.41
C PRO A 1155 34.70 -4.20 -17.76
N PRO A 1156 33.76 -5.13 -18.02
CA PRO A 1156 33.91 -6.53 -17.65
C PRO A 1156 35.00 -7.23 -18.47
N GLU A 1157 35.46 -8.39 -18.00
CA GLU A 1157 36.42 -9.21 -18.74
C GLU A 1157 35.86 -9.61 -20.13
N GLY A 1158 36.69 -9.47 -21.17
CA GLY A 1158 36.28 -9.72 -22.56
C GLY A 1158 35.51 -8.59 -23.25
N TRP A 1159 35.39 -7.40 -22.63
CA TRP A 1159 34.82 -6.22 -23.29
C TRP A 1159 35.64 -5.78 -24.52
N THR A 1160 34.95 -5.47 -25.62
CA THR A 1160 35.55 -5.16 -26.94
C THR A 1160 35.19 -3.79 -27.50
N GLU A 1161 34.43 -2.98 -26.76
CA GLU A 1161 33.98 -1.65 -27.20
C GLU A 1161 34.83 -0.52 -26.57
N GLY A 1162 34.26 0.65 -26.28
CA GLY A 1162 34.98 1.77 -25.68
C GLY A 1162 35.33 1.53 -24.21
N VAL A 1163 36.49 2.04 -23.77
CA VAL A 1163 36.98 1.95 -22.39
C VAL A 1163 37.45 3.34 -21.94
N GLY A 1164 37.09 3.75 -20.73
CA GLY A 1164 37.37 5.06 -20.16
C GLY A 1164 36.42 6.15 -20.63
N TYR A 1165 36.92 7.38 -20.77
CA TYR A 1165 36.11 8.57 -21.09
C TYR A 1165 35.84 8.73 -22.59
N VAL A 1166 34.75 9.42 -22.93
CA VAL A 1166 34.45 9.83 -24.31
C VAL A 1166 35.41 10.95 -24.74
N ASP A 1167 36.42 10.58 -25.53
CA ASP A 1167 37.53 11.42 -25.96
C ASP A 1167 37.52 11.75 -27.47
N ARG A 1168 38.42 12.62 -27.94
CA ARG A 1168 38.52 12.98 -29.37
C ARG A 1168 38.70 11.76 -30.30
N PRO A 1169 39.64 10.81 -30.05
CA PRO A 1169 39.71 9.55 -30.78
C PRO A 1169 38.39 8.80 -30.87
N SER A 1170 37.65 8.65 -29.77
CA SER A 1170 36.36 7.96 -29.77
C SER A 1170 35.28 8.74 -30.52
N LEU A 1171 35.22 10.06 -30.38
CA LEU A 1171 34.32 10.92 -31.15
C LEU A 1171 34.61 10.85 -32.66
N GLN A 1172 35.89 10.88 -33.07
CA GLN A 1172 36.30 10.74 -34.47
C GLN A 1172 36.01 9.34 -35.05
N ARG A 1173 36.09 8.29 -34.23
CA ARG A 1173 35.84 6.89 -34.61
C ARG A 1173 34.35 6.54 -34.70
N LEU A 1174 33.52 7.09 -33.83
CA LEU A 1174 32.13 6.64 -33.62
C LEU A 1174 31.07 7.55 -34.25
N LEU A 1175 31.40 8.81 -34.59
CA LEU A 1175 30.44 9.79 -35.09
C LEU A 1175 30.62 10.12 -36.59
N PRO A 1176 29.57 10.57 -37.29
CA PRO A 1176 29.67 11.01 -38.68
C PRO A 1176 30.47 12.32 -38.78
N PRO A 1177 31.23 12.56 -39.87
CA PRO A 1177 32.01 13.78 -40.02
C PRO A 1177 31.15 15.06 -40.06
N PRO A 1178 31.70 16.22 -39.63
CA PRO A 1178 31.01 17.51 -39.62
C PRO A 1178 30.30 17.84 -40.93
N SER A 1179 29.00 18.13 -40.83
CA SER A 1179 28.14 18.40 -41.99
C SER A 1179 27.00 19.36 -41.62
N LYS A 1180 26.39 20.00 -42.63
CA LYS A 1180 25.41 21.09 -42.45
C LYS A 1180 24.03 20.63 -41.96
N ASP A 1181 23.79 19.33 -42.01
CA ASP A 1181 22.54 18.62 -41.73
C ASP A 1181 22.68 17.58 -40.59
N LEU A 1182 23.78 17.67 -39.84
CA LEU A 1182 24.12 16.84 -38.68
C LEU A 1182 23.81 17.59 -37.37
N LEU A 1183 22.83 17.10 -36.62
CA LEU A 1183 22.57 17.53 -35.24
C LEU A 1183 23.38 16.66 -34.28
N VAL A 1184 24.15 17.29 -33.39
CA VAL A 1184 24.83 16.61 -32.28
C VAL A 1184 24.10 16.97 -30.98
N ALA A 1185 23.48 15.96 -30.35
CA ALA A 1185 22.72 16.10 -29.11
C ALA A 1185 23.44 15.41 -27.95
N ILE A 1186 23.62 16.12 -26.84
CA ILE A 1186 24.43 15.68 -25.70
C ILE A 1186 23.60 15.72 -24.41
N CYS A 1187 23.60 14.65 -23.61
CA CYS A 1187 22.96 14.63 -22.31
C CYS A 1187 23.68 13.68 -21.34
N GLY A 1188 23.84 14.09 -20.09
CA GLY A 1188 24.62 13.38 -19.07
C GLY A 1188 25.25 14.36 -18.07
N PRO A 1189 26.27 13.93 -17.29
CA PRO A 1189 26.90 14.77 -16.29
C PRO A 1189 27.46 16.09 -16.87
N PRO A 1190 27.25 17.26 -16.25
CA PRO A 1190 27.67 18.56 -16.81
C PRO A 1190 29.17 18.69 -17.12
N VAL A 1191 30.03 17.91 -16.46
CA VAL A 1191 31.47 17.82 -16.77
C VAL A 1191 31.69 17.15 -18.13
N MET A 1192 31.04 16.00 -18.36
CA MET A 1192 31.06 15.29 -19.65
C MET A 1192 30.52 16.18 -20.77
N GLN A 1193 29.37 16.83 -20.53
CA GLN A 1193 28.77 17.73 -21.52
C GLN A 1193 29.76 18.80 -21.99
N ARG A 1194 30.37 19.56 -21.06
CA ARG A 1194 31.32 20.64 -21.40
C ARG A 1194 32.56 20.13 -22.13
N SER A 1195 33.11 18.99 -21.71
CA SER A 1195 34.29 18.40 -22.36
C SER A 1195 33.99 17.99 -23.80
N VAL A 1196 32.88 17.26 -24.00
CA VAL A 1196 32.46 16.78 -25.32
C VAL A 1196 32.08 17.93 -26.25
N VAL A 1197 31.42 18.99 -25.76
CA VAL A 1197 31.16 20.20 -26.57
C VAL A 1197 32.46 20.85 -27.04
N ALA A 1198 33.44 21.06 -26.14
CA ALA A 1198 34.72 21.67 -26.50
C ALA A 1198 35.49 20.83 -27.53
N ASP A 1199 35.49 19.51 -27.38
CA ASP A 1199 36.15 18.58 -28.29
C ASP A 1199 35.47 18.50 -29.67
N LEU A 1200 34.14 18.49 -29.73
CA LEU A 1200 33.40 18.57 -30.99
C LEU A 1200 33.66 19.88 -31.74
N LEU A 1201 33.73 21.01 -31.03
CA LEU A 1201 34.07 22.30 -31.64
C LEU A 1201 35.52 22.30 -32.16
N ALA A 1202 36.47 21.71 -31.42
CA ALA A 1202 37.86 21.53 -31.88
C ALA A 1202 37.97 20.57 -33.09
N LEU A 1203 37.05 19.62 -33.23
CA LEU A 1203 36.91 18.72 -34.38
C LEU A 1203 36.12 19.33 -35.55
N GLY A 1204 35.74 20.61 -35.49
CA GLY A 1204 35.10 21.36 -36.59
C GLY A 1204 33.58 21.16 -36.71
N TYR A 1205 32.91 20.57 -35.72
CA TYR A 1205 31.45 20.49 -35.70
C TYR A 1205 30.82 21.88 -35.48
N SER A 1206 29.60 22.09 -36.01
CA SER A 1206 29.00 23.43 -36.02
C SER A 1206 28.49 23.86 -34.64
N ALA A 1207 28.95 25.02 -34.15
CA ALA A 1207 28.43 25.69 -32.96
C ALA A 1207 26.94 26.11 -33.03
N LYS A 1208 26.25 25.86 -34.16
CA LYS A 1208 24.78 26.00 -34.31
C LYS A 1208 24.02 24.68 -34.17
N LEU A 1209 24.71 23.54 -34.24
CA LEU A 1209 24.14 22.19 -34.28
C LEU A 1209 24.77 21.22 -33.26
N VAL A 1210 25.80 21.62 -32.51
CA VAL A 1210 26.25 20.92 -31.29
C VAL A 1210 25.50 21.52 -30.11
N ARG A 1211 24.66 20.74 -29.42
CA ARG A 1211 23.81 21.22 -28.33
C ARG A 1211 23.68 20.21 -27.20
N THR A 1212 23.56 20.72 -25.98
CA THR A 1212 23.08 19.91 -24.86
C THR A 1212 21.55 19.88 -24.85
N VAL A 1213 20.94 18.93 -24.13
CA VAL A 1213 19.47 18.82 -24.06
C VAL A 1213 18.86 19.86 -23.09
N ASP A 1214 19.66 20.34 -22.15
CA ASP A 1214 19.33 21.28 -21.07
C ASP A 1214 19.68 22.76 -21.38
N GLU A 1215 20.28 23.06 -22.54
CA GLU A 1215 20.58 24.43 -22.99
C GLU A 1215 19.31 25.25 -23.28
N ASP A 1216 19.11 26.34 -22.53
CA ASP A 1216 17.91 27.18 -22.58
C ASP A 1216 17.90 28.18 -23.76
N ARG A 1217 16.75 28.79 -24.05
CA ARG A 1217 16.41 29.54 -25.26
C ARG A 1217 17.13 30.90 -25.44
N ALA A 1218 18.14 31.22 -24.64
CA ALA A 1218 18.81 32.53 -24.59
C ALA A 1218 19.95 32.73 -25.62
N LEU A 1219 19.81 32.20 -26.84
CA LEU A 1219 20.70 32.43 -28.01
C LEU A 1219 20.01 32.09 -29.34
#